data_AF-A0A4Z0HHG1-F1
#
_entry.id   AF-A0A4Z0HHG1-F1
#
_cell.length_a   1.000
_cell.length_b   1.000
_cell.length_c   1.000
_cell.angle_alpha   90.00
_cell.angle_beta   90.00
_cell.angle_gamma   90.00
#
_symmetry.space_group_name_H-M   'P 1'
#
loop_
_entity.id
_entity.type
_entity.pdbx_description
1 polymer ?
#
loop_
_entity_poly.entity_id
_entity_poly.type
_entity_poly.pdbx_seq_one_letter_code
_entity_poly.pdbx_strand_id
1 'polypeptide(L)'
;MTGYVMAATDAGGKRLGERVVATAPTLGEAAQLGDSHRMNYVSVRHGHDITLYGRDTTGTWSVLVADAPAAVVVEIRRQHDARCRPGPDWDDEAQVGFEYAPAPDSGYLLTAVGVDGEPFGERVSPTAPTPTEAAELGGRHGSDYVIAGRDDSDVVTLYGRDAGGSWSVIAADVDVDTAEEMCLWFDLTQHYRGRSPAGHHPLDDVPAPEDGRMAAPQAISLVVAEVRSRDLDHPTQGLTADRFAAGWSVYAPVDVDDSDPMAFLDIPVGRSVFLVSDAGRVKEISSAIPPQQAEALFTAEEAYVRRQLAEERFMADLRGEVMRLDSASGRSAGIGSFTVDGPSQEVIATRASRLVGPIAQQLALLGPPGWDHFTAVFSCTVSGEVTRLRFRSGKRSTEARVPERTAVLVRRQRHLAARMPAGPWWRLLLTVSHSPGTGARMTTDYDYGDQPFPEEDLLAPEHYRNDLAAYPRTHTPAWLSAYAAGAGRPGRATTPTAPQASTGAAGRPSSPRQDRTAIPPERPAQPGPVPVLDTRIGRKRLYADPHEITYGKKSIALDQVEWVGYAATHTATKRFLYPTTHDSTWDFVVGRYPYHGGPSVRVGFYRTGRRAEQPEEWAFLVNLVRQYVEPRLLAESVARVRRGETVTVGGGVKVDQAGIACAKPRLALPWGSLHSSQLNGGMICVYQRGSEKPVLTVPLSHPNAALIPDLFAALTS
;
A
#
# COMPACT_ATOMS: atom_id res chain seq x y z
N MET A 1 0.59 15.95 66.25
CA MET A 1 -0.63 16.78 66.28
C MET A 1 -1.13 16.92 64.85
N THR A 2 -2.07 16.07 64.44
CA THR A 2 -2.67 16.01 63.11
C THR A 2 -3.73 17.09 62.99
N GLY A 3 -3.33 18.30 62.59
CA GLY A 3 -4.28 19.38 62.27
C GLY A 3 -4.95 19.14 60.91
N TYR A 4 -6.13 19.70 60.72
CA TYR A 4 -6.80 19.75 59.42
C TYR A 4 -6.20 20.90 58.62
N VAL A 5 -5.88 20.63 57.35
CA VAL A 5 -5.36 21.62 56.42
C VAL A 5 -6.49 22.07 55.50
N MET A 6 -6.95 23.31 55.66
CA MET A 6 -7.94 23.92 54.78
C MET A 6 -7.23 24.72 53.70
N ALA A 7 -7.56 24.49 52.44
CA ALA A 7 -7.02 25.25 51.32
C ALA A 7 -8.14 25.78 50.42
N ALA A 8 -8.17 27.09 50.21
CA ALA A 8 -9.01 27.72 49.19
C ALA A 8 -8.39 27.47 47.81
N THR A 9 -9.17 26.92 46.89
CA THR A 9 -8.68 26.48 45.58
C THR A 9 -9.55 26.99 44.44
N ASP A 10 -8.94 27.22 43.29
CA ASP A 10 -9.67 27.41 42.03
C ASP A 10 -10.21 26.09 41.47
N ALA A 11 -10.92 26.15 40.34
CA ALA A 11 -11.45 24.97 39.65
C ALA A 11 -10.36 23.97 39.22
N GLY A 12 -9.15 24.45 38.90
CA GLY A 12 -7.98 23.63 38.58
C GLY A 12 -7.26 23.04 39.80
N GLY A 13 -7.69 23.40 41.02
CA GLY A 13 -7.10 22.94 42.27
C GLY A 13 -5.84 23.66 42.70
N LYS A 14 -5.52 24.79 42.08
CA LYS A 14 -4.45 25.67 42.55
C LYS A 14 -4.86 26.31 43.87
N ARG A 15 -4.00 26.18 44.88
CA ARG A 15 -4.23 26.77 46.21
C ARG A 15 -3.88 28.24 46.20
N LEU A 16 -4.79 29.07 46.72
CA LEU A 16 -4.61 30.51 46.82
C LEU A 16 -4.58 31.02 48.26
N GLY A 17 -5.03 30.20 49.21
CA GLY A 17 -4.87 30.42 50.64
C GLY A 17 -4.93 29.11 51.40
N GLU A 18 -4.18 29.00 52.50
CA GLU A 18 -4.15 27.80 53.34
C GLU A 18 -4.20 28.19 54.82
N ARG A 19 -4.95 27.42 55.61
CA ARG A 19 -5.06 27.58 57.06
C ARG A 19 -5.09 26.21 57.74
N VAL A 20 -4.31 26.06 58.81
CA VAL A 20 -4.32 24.86 59.65
C VAL A 20 -5.24 25.09 60.84
N VAL A 21 -6.14 24.15 61.10
CA VAL A 21 -7.05 24.18 62.24
C VAL A 21 -6.93 22.91 63.08
N ALA A 22 -7.11 23.03 64.39
CA ALA A 22 -6.89 21.94 65.33
C ALA A 22 -8.06 20.93 65.37
N THR A 23 -9.23 21.32 64.89
CA THR A 23 -10.47 20.52 64.85
C THR A 23 -11.05 20.52 63.45
N ALA A 24 -11.91 19.54 63.13
CA ALA A 24 -12.58 19.48 61.83
C ALA A 24 -13.35 20.78 61.57
N PRO A 25 -13.09 21.50 60.47
CA PRO A 25 -13.74 22.77 60.19
C PRO A 25 -15.20 22.58 59.81
N THR A 26 -16.02 23.53 60.24
CA THR A 26 -17.43 23.61 59.87
C THR A 26 -17.60 24.17 58.45
N LEU A 27 -18.78 23.95 57.85
CA LEU A 27 -19.15 24.57 56.56
C LEU A 27 -19.00 26.10 56.60
N GLY A 28 -19.32 26.74 57.73
CA GLY A 28 -19.17 28.19 57.90
C GLY A 28 -17.71 28.65 57.87
N GLU A 29 -16.79 27.88 58.46
CA GLU A 29 -15.35 28.18 58.41
C GLU A 29 -14.77 27.96 57.00
N ALA A 30 -15.24 26.93 56.29
CA ALA A 30 -14.88 26.71 54.89
C ALA A 30 -15.40 27.84 53.99
N ALA A 31 -16.66 28.24 54.15
CA ALA A 31 -17.24 29.37 53.42
C ALA A 31 -16.46 30.66 53.66
N GLN A 32 -16.13 30.98 54.93
CA GLN A 32 -15.35 32.17 55.26
C GLN A 32 -13.95 32.17 54.60
N LEU A 33 -13.27 31.01 54.58
CA LEU A 33 -11.98 30.89 53.91
C LEU A 33 -12.08 31.05 52.39
N GLY A 34 -13.11 30.46 51.77
CA GLY A 34 -13.40 30.61 50.35
C GLY A 34 -13.70 32.06 49.98
N ASP A 35 -14.58 32.73 50.73
CA ASP A 35 -14.97 34.12 50.49
C ASP A 35 -13.78 35.09 50.67
N SER A 36 -12.95 34.90 51.70
CA SER A 36 -11.77 35.74 51.94
C SER A 36 -10.74 35.68 50.80
N HIS A 37 -10.67 34.57 50.06
CA HIS A 37 -9.78 34.39 48.92
C HIS A 37 -10.51 34.49 47.57
N ARG A 38 -11.80 34.85 47.57
CA ARG A 38 -12.67 34.89 46.37
C ARG A 38 -12.66 33.59 45.57
N MET A 39 -12.65 32.45 46.26
CA MET A 39 -12.64 31.12 45.66
C MET A 39 -13.99 30.44 45.82
N ASN A 40 -14.34 29.62 44.82
CA ASN A 40 -15.56 28.82 44.83
C ASN A 40 -15.38 27.44 45.49
N TYR A 41 -14.16 27.07 45.85
CA TYR A 41 -13.86 25.77 46.44
C TYR A 41 -12.93 25.87 47.64
N VAL A 42 -13.20 25.06 48.66
CA VAL A 42 -12.28 24.83 49.79
C VAL A 42 -12.11 23.34 50.01
N SER A 43 -10.87 22.85 49.97
CA SER A 43 -10.54 21.46 50.32
C SER A 43 -9.97 21.40 51.72
N VAL A 44 -10.48 20.47 52.53
CA VAL A 44 -10.03 20.21 53.90
C VAL A 44 -9.42 18.83 53.94
N ARG A 45 -8.13 18.76 54.25
CA ARG A 45 -7.38 17.50 54.30
C ARG A 45 -7.06 17.10 55.73
N HIS A 46 -7.32 15.83 56.05
CA HIS A 46 -6.89 15.19 57.28
C HIS A 46 -6.32 13.80 56.95
N GLY A 47 -5.00 13.63 57.07
CA GLY A 47 -4.33 12.42 56.59
C GLY A 47 -4.38 12.29 55.06
N HIS A 48 -4.99 11.19 54.58
CA HIS A 48 -5.20 10.88 53.16
C HIS A 48 -6.58 11.29 52.63
N ASP A 49 -7.49 11.67 53.54
CA ASP A 49 -8.88 11.96 53.22
C ASP A 49 -9.08 13.47 53.01
N ILE A 50 -9.90 13.81 52.02
CA ILE A 50 -10.18 15.19 51.62
C ILE A 50 -11.69 15.40 51.55
N THR A 51 -12.16 16.41 52.29
CA THR A 51 -13.52 16.94 52.19
C THR A 51 -13.51 18.20 51.33
N LEU A 52 -14.35 18.23 50.30
CA LEU A 52 -14.49 19.36 49.37
C LEU A 52 -15.79 20.12 49.65
N TYR A 53 -15.63 21.43 49.84
CA TYR A 53 -16.72 22.39 49.91
C TYR A 53 -16.76 23.20 48.60
N GLY A 54 -17.96 23.50 48.12
CA GLY A 54 -18.19 24.24 46.88
C GLY A 54 -19.28 25.29 47.04
N ARG A 55 -19.13 26.39 46.29
CA ARG A 55 -20.09 27.49 46.19
C ARG A 55 -20.87 27.37 44.89
N ASP A 56 -22.19 27.28 44.97
CA ASP A 56 -23.06 27.23 43.79
C ASP A 56 -23.28 28.62 43.15
N THR A 57 -24.05 28.66 42.06
CA THR A 57 -24.39 29.89 41.33
C THR A 57 -25.24 30.87 42.13
N THR A 58 -25.95 30.41 43.17
CA THR A 58 -26.70 31.27 44.10
C THR A 58 -25.79 31.89 45.16
N GLY A 59 -24.51 31.49 45.17
CA GLY A 59 -23.53 31.89 46.16
C GLY A 59 -23.61 31.09 47.46
N THR A 60 -24.39 30.00 47.49
CA THR A 60 -24.58 29.14 48.67
C THR A 60 -23.47 28.10 48.76
N TRP A 61 -22.86 27.96 49.93
CA TRP A 61 -21.82 26.97 50.18
C TRP A 61 -22.42 25.64 50.63
N SER A 62 -21.93 24.52 50.08
CA SER A 62 -22.31 23.16 50.48
C SER A 62 -21.12 22.21 50.47
N VAL A 63 -21.28 21.03 51.09
CA VAL A 63 -20.29 19.94 51.01
C VAL A 63 -20.54 19.18 49.70
N LEU A 64 -19.55 19.15 48.82
CA LEU A 64 -19.64 18.44 47.53
C LEU A 64 -19.26 16.96 47.68
N VAL A 65 -18.23 16.68 48.48
CA VAL A 65 -17.82 15.31 48.82
C VAL A 65 -17.06 15.33 50.16
N ALA A 66 -17.26 14.32 50.99
CA ALA A 66 -16.58 14.17 52.28
C ALA A 66 -15.67 12.93 52.28
N ASP A 67 -14.52 13.04 52.95
CA ASP A 67 -13.55 11.96 53.20
C ASP A 67 -13.18 11.15 51.94
N ALA A 68 -12.94 11.85 50.82
CA ALA A 68 -12.64 11.25 49.54
C ALA A 68 -11.14 11.31 49.18
N PRO A 69 -10.63 10.33 48.41
CA PRO A 69 -9.28 10.41 47.87
C PRO A 69 -9.17 11.54 46.85
N ALA A 70 -7.96 12.08 46.67
CA ALA A 70 -7.71 13.27 45.84
C ALA A 70 -8.25 13.16 44.40
N ALA A 71 -8.20 11.98 43.78
CA ALA A 71 -8.72 11.76 42.43
C ALA A 71 -10.24 12.01 42.33
N VAL A 72 -11.01 11.56 43.33
CA VAL A 72 -12.46 11.78 43.39
C VAL A 72 -12.78 13.25 43.64
N VAL A 73 -12.00 13.92 44.48
CA VAL A 73 -12.16 15.37 44.73
C VAL A 73 -11.94 16.21 43.47
N VAL A 74 -10.96 15.84 42.63
CA VAL A 74 -10.71 16.53 41.35
C VAL A 74 -11.90 16.36 40.40
N GLU A 75 -12.45 15.14 40.30
CA GLU A 75 -13.58 14.86 39.43
C GLU A 75 -14.86 15.57 39.88
N ILE A 76 -15.20 15.49 41.17
CA ILE A 76 -16.37 16.18 41.75
C ILE A 76 -16.26 17.69 41.57
N ARG A 77 -15.05 18.25 41.69
CA ARG A 77 -14.81 19.68 41.46
C ARG A 77 -15.06 20.06 40.00
N ARG A 78 -14.60 19.28 39.02
CA ARG A 78 -14.83 19.54 37.60
C ARG A 78 -16.31 19.47 37.23
N GLN A 79 -17.01 18.45 37.74
CA GLN A 79 -18.45 18.30 37.51
C GLN A 79 -19.25 19.46 38.12
N HIS A 80 -18.87 19.92 39.30
CA HIS A 80 -19.49 21.07 39.93
C HIS A 80 -19.21 22.37 39.16
N ASP A 81 -17.96 22.58 38.69
CA ASP A 81 -17.61 23.75 37.88
C ASP A 81 -18.41 23.81 36.58
N ALA A 82 -18.56 22.67 35.90
CA ALA A 82 -19.35 22.56 34.68
C ALA A 82 -20.84 22.90 34.91
N ARG A 83 -21.40 22.54 36.07
CA ARG A 83 -22.79 22.87 36.43
C ARG A 83 -22.99 24.33 36.85
N CYS A 84 -21.94 24.98 37.35
CA CYS A 84 -22.02 26.33 37.88
C CYS A 84 -21.56 27.42 36.90
N ARG A 85 -21.07 27.07 35.70
CA ARG A 85 -20.86 28.07 34.64
C ARG A 85 -22.22 28.59 34.14
N PRO A 86 -22.50 29.90 34.23
CA PRO A 86 -23.60 30.47 33.47
C PRO A 86 -23.31 30.24 31.98
N GLY A 87 -24.30 29.72 31.24
CA GLY A 87 -24.24 29.69 29.77
C GLY A 87 -24.09 31.12 29.23
N PRO A 88 -23.50 31.31 28.05
CA PRO A 88 -23.35 32.65 27.48
C PRO A 88 -24.74 33.26 27.28
N ASP A 89 -24.97 34.39 27.97
CA ASP A 89 -26.16 35.23 27.86
C ASP A 89 -26.11 35.90 26.49
N TRP A 90 -26.86 35.36 25.53
CA TRP A 90 -27.10 36.00 24.25
C TRP A 90 -28.33 36.88 24.43
N ASP A 91 -28.13 38.16 24.78
CA ASP A 91 -28.93 39.27 24.26
C ASP A 91 -28.44 40.65 24.76
N ASP A 92 -28.53 41.59 23.83
CA ASP A 92 -28.54 43.05 23.91
C ASP A 92 -27.26 43.91 23.92
N GLU A 93 -27.29 44.84 22.96
CA GLU A 93 -26.30 45.81 22.48
C GLU A 93 -25.93 46.90 23.50
N ALA A 94 -24.68 47.36 23.44
CA ALA A 94 -24.36 48.78 23.22
C ALA A 94 -22.85 49.02 23.05
N GLN A 95 -22.50 49.72 21.98
CA GLN A 95 -21.17 50.25 21.70
C GLN A 95 -20.68 51.19 22.83
N VAL A 96 -19.54 50.89 23.44
CA VAL A 96 -18.60 51.90 23.95
C VAL A 96 -17.18 51.39 23.73
N GLY A 97 -16.38 52.19 23.01
CA GLY A 97 -15.01 51.87 22.67
C GLY A 97 -14.12 51.70 23.90
N PHE A 98 -13.41 50.58 23.94
CA PHE A 98 -12.16 50.48 24.67
C PHE A 98 -11.06 50.03 23.71
N GLU A 99 -10.03 50.85 23.70
CA GLU A 99 -8.73 50.65 23.08
C GLU A 99 -8.22 49.24 23.40
N TYR A 100 -8.16 48.39 22.36
CA TYR A 100 -7.63 47.04 22.47
C TYR A 100 -6.18 47.12 22.93
N ALA A 101 -5.92 46.66 24.16
CA ALA A 101 -4.62 46.08 24.47
C ALA A 101 -4.35 44.96 23.46
N PRO A 102 -3.13 44.81 22.92
CA PRO A 102 -2.86 43.80 21.91
C PRO A 102 -3.19 42.41 22.47
N ALA A 103 -3.86 41.60 21.65
CA ALA A 103 -4.17 40.21 21.95
C ALA A 103 -2.90 39.44 22.36
N PRO A 104 -2.97 38.49 23.31
CA PRO A 104 -1.83 37.63 23.61
C PRO A 104 -1.40 36.90 22.33
N ASP A 105 -0.10 36.87 22.09
CA ASP A 105 0.55 36.28 20.92
C ASP A 105 -0.07 34.93 20.53
N SER A 106 -0.61 34.85 19.30
CA SER A 106 -1.31 33.69 18.73
C SER A 106 -0.36 32.52 18.43
N GLY A 107 -0.06 31.75 19.48
CA GLY A 107 0.69 30.51 19.40
C GLY A 107 -0.07 29.37 18.71
N TYR A 108 0.66 28.31 18.39
CA TYR A 108 0.12 27.02 17.98
C TYR A 108 -0.20 26.18 19.23
N LEU A 109 -1.41 25.67 19.32
CA LEU A 109 -1.80 24.67 20.31
C LEU A 109 -1.47 23.28 19.75
N LEU A 110 -0.61 22.54 20.46
CA LEU A 110 -0.32 21.14 20.20
C LEU A 110 -1.11 20.29 21.18
N THR A 111 -1.86 19.32 20.69
CA THR A 111 -2.68 18.40 21.47
C THR A 111 -2.25 16.97 21.15
N ALA A 112 -1.79 16.24 22.17
CA ALA A 112 -1.58 14.80 22.07
C ALA A 112 -2.94 14.09 22.10
N VAL A 113 -3.23 13.26 21.09
CA VAL A 113 -4.54 12.64 20.91
C VAL A 113 -4.46 11.12 20.80
N GLY A 114 -5.55 10.43 21.11
CA GLY A 114 -5.73 9.01 20.83
C GLY A 114 -6.11 8.73 19.38
N VAL A 115 -6.16 7.45 19.03
CA VAL A 115 -6.67 6.99 17.73
C VAL A 115 -8.17 7.29 17.55
N ASP A 116 -8.88 7.45 18.66
CA ASP A 116 -10.26 7.88 18.76
C ASP A 116 -10.43 9.41 18.76
N GLY A 117 -9.32 10.17 18.74
CA GLY A 117 -9.32 11.63 18.82
C GLY A 117 -9.32 12.19 20.24
N GLU A 118 -9.37 11.34 21.28
CA GLU A 118 -9.45 11.80 22.68
C GLU A 118 -8.14 12.51 23.10
N PRO A 119 -8.21 13.73 23.67
CA PRO A 119 -7.02 14.48 24.05
C PRO A 119 -6.42 13.99 25.38
N PHE A 120 -5.11 13.80 25.41
CA PHE A 120 -4.35 13.38 26.60
C PHE A 120 -3.50 14.49 27.22
N GLY A 121 -3.25 15.57 26.48
CA GLY A 121 -2.45 16.69 26.96
C GLY A 121 -2.17 17.74 25.90
N GLU A 122 -1.91 18.96 26.34
CA GLU A 122 -1.75 20.13 25.49
C GLU A 122 -0.44 20.89 25.77
N ARG A 123 0.08 21.57 24.76
CA ARG A 123 1.24 22.48 24.85
C ARG A 123 1.07 23.60 23.83
N VAL A 124 1.25 24.84 24.29
CA VAL A 124 1.32 26.00 23.39
C VAL A 124 2.76 26.20 22.91
N SER A 125 2.94 26.45 21.61
CA SER A 125 4.21 26.83 21.00
C SER A 125 4.07 28.19 20.30
N PRO A 126 5.02 29.12 20.43
CA PRO A 126 4.94 30.42 19.77
C PRO A 126 5.19 30.35 18.24
N THR A 127 5.70 29.22 17.74
CA THR A 127 6.02 29.02 16.31
C THR A 127 5.39 27.74 15.78
N ALA A 128 5.32 27.62 14.45
CA ALA A 128 4.84 26.41 13.80
C ALA A 128 5.64 25.19 14.32
N PRO A 129 4.99 24.17 14.88
CA PRO A 129 5.70 23.11 15.57
C PRO A 129 6.48 22.24 14.60
N THR A 130 7.59 21.71 15.10
CA THR A 130 8.42 20.74 14.40
C THR A 130 8.03 19.31 14.75
N PRO A 131 8.36 18.30 13.91
CA PRO A 131 8.18 16.90 14.28
C PRO A 131 8.88 16.52 15.60
N THR A 132 9.97 17.21 15.96
CA THR A 132 10.67 17.02 17.23
C THR A 132 9.83 17.47 18.42
N GLU A 133 9.15 18.62 18.34
CA GLU A 133 8.26 19.09 19.40
C GLU A 133 7.03 18.21 19.56
N ALA A 134 6.48 17.71 18.45
CA ALA A 134 5.43 16.70 18.48
C ALA A 134 5.93 15.41 19.16
N ALA A 135 7.14 14.96 18.85
CA ALA A 135 7.74 13.78 19.49
C ALA A 135 7.93 13.93 21.01
N GLU A 136 8.32 15.11 21.47
CA GLU A 136 8.43 15.41 22.91
C GLU A 136 7.08 15.33 23.62
N LEU A 137 6.03 15.92 23.02
CA LEU A 137 4.69 15.91 23.60
C LEU A 137 4.08 14.51 23.58
N GLY A 138 4.13 13.83 22.44
CA GLY A 138 3.64 12.45 22.31
C GLY A 138 4.34 11.50 23.29
N GLY A 139 5.67 11.60 23.40
CA GLY A 139 6.46 10.81 24.35
C GLY A 139 6.09 11.06 25.82
N ARG A 140 5.74 12.30 26.18
CA ARG A 140 5.31 12.66 27.55
C ARG A 140 3.97 12.02 27.92
N HIS A 141 3.03 11.98 26.98
CA HIS A 141 1.66 11.49 27.21
C HIS A 141 1.44 10.04 26.75
N GLY A 142 2.48 9.38 26.21
CA GLY A 142 2.35 8.02 25.67
C GLY A 142 1.46 7.93 24.44
N SER A 143 1.35 9.02 23.68
CA SER A 143 0.55 9.09 22.46
C SER A 143 1.44 9.02 21.22
N ASP A 144 0.96 8.32 20.20
CA ASP A 144 1.59 8.21 18.88
C ASP A 144 1.11 9.30 17.90
N TYR A 145 0.21 10.20 18.34
CA TYR A 145 -0.43 11.21 17.51
C TYR A 145 -0.45 12.58 18.19
N VAL A 146 -0.09 13.62 17.43
CA VAL A 146 -0.20 15.01 17.89
C VAL A 146 -0.84 15.85 16.81
N ILE A 147 -1.87 16.60 17.17
CA ILE A 147 -2.51 17.60 16.31
C ILE A 147 -1.97 18.97 16.71
N ALA A 148 -1.63 19.80 15.74
CA ALA A 148 -1.23 21.17 15.97
C ALA A 148 -2.09 22.15 15.16
N GLY A 149 -2.76 23.08 15.82
CA GLY A 149 -3.56 24.14 15.19
C GLY A 149 -3.23 25.50 15.79
N ARG A 150 -3.76 26.58 15.20
CA ARG A 150 -3.85 27.87 15.88
C ARG A 150 -5.24 27.97 16.51
N ASP A 151 -5.36 28.59 17.68
CA ASP A 151 -6.65 28.70 18.40
C ASP A 151 -7.77 29.32 17.54
N ASP A 152 -7.43 30.21 16.59
CA ASP A 152 -8.38 30.87 15.69
C ASP A 152 -8.52 30.18 14.31
N SER A 153 -7.99 28.96 14.13
CA SER A 153 -7.91 28.32 12.83
C SER A 153 -8.56 26.93 12.81
N ASP A 154 -9.51 26.75 11.89
CA ASP A 154 -10.12 25.45 11.60
C ASP A 154 -9.16 24.47 10.89
N VAL A 155 -7.92 24.87 10.61
CA VAL A 155 -6.89 24.01 10.01
C VAL A 155 -5.82 23.60 11.01
N VAL A 156 -5.44 22.34 10.91
CA VAL A 156 -4.50 21.66 11.78
C VAL A 156 -3.46 20.89 10.96
N THR A 157 -2.35 20.56 11.62
CA THR A 157 -1.32 19.66 11.13
C THR A 157 -1.30 18.42 12.02
N LEU A 158 -1.44 17.24 11.41
CA LEU A 158 -1.35 15.95 12.08
C LEU A 158 0.07 15.40 12.00
N TYR A 159 0.64 15.13 13.15
CA TYR A 159 1.91 14.41 13.33
C TYR A 159 1.64 12.99 13.81
N GLY A 160 2.38 12.04 13.27
CA GLY A 160 2.26 10.63 13.62
C GLY A 160 3.63 9.98 13.81
N ARG A 161 3.71 9.11 14.80
CA ARG A 161 4.85 8.23 15.04
C ARG A 161 4.66 6.94 14.26
N ASP A 162 5.58 6.53 13.40
CA ASP A 162 5.47 5.25 12.70
C ASP A 162 5.81 4.04 13.61
N ALA A 163 5.61 2.82 13.11
CA ALA A 163 5.93 1.59 13.84
C ALA A 163 7.43 1.44 14.18
N GLY A 164 8.31 2.13 13.46
CA GLY A 164 9.75 2.22 13.73
C GLY A 164 10.10 3.27 14.79
N GLY A 165 9.11 4.04 15.24
CA GLY A 165 9.24 5.09 16.24
C GLY A 165 9.60 6.47 15.68
N SER A 166 9.64 6.65 14.36
CA SER A 166 9.98 7.92 13.70
C SER A 166 8.76 8.83 13.59
N TRP A 167 8.92 10.12 13.86
CA TRP A 167 7.85 11.11 13.78
C TRP A 167 7.87 11.84 12.44
N SER A 168 6.70 11.99 11.82
CA SER A 168 6.55 12.71 10.57
C SER A 168 5.20 13.43 10.48
N VAL A 169 5.11 14.39 9.56
CA VAL A 169 3.84 15.05 9.21
C VAL A 169 3.04 14.09 8.33
N ILE A 170 1.83 13.75 8.77
CA ILE A 170 0.92 12.84 8.08
C ILE A 170 0.02 13.62 7.12
N ALA A 171 -0.51 14.74 7.61
CA ALA A 171 -1.30 15.70 6.86
C ALA A 171 -1.05 17.10 7.42
N ALA A 172 -0.91 18.09 6.54
CA ALA A 172 -0.72 19.49 6.90
C ALA A 172 -1.82 20.35 6.30
N ASP A 173 -2.19 21.40 7.02
CA ASP A 173 -3.18 22.41 6.63
C ASP A 173 -4.55 21.77 6.26
N VAL A 174 -4.99 20.82 7.09
CA VAL A 174 -6.26 20.10 6.93
C VAL A 174 -7.22 20.45 8.05
N ASP A 175 -8.52 20.36 7.83
CA ASP A 175 -9.51 20.48 8.90
C ASP A 175 -9.48 19.29 9.87
N VAL A 176 -10.08 19.47 11.06
CA VAL A 176 -10.09 18.47 12.13
C VAL A 176 -10.69 17.14 11.67
N ASP A 177 -11.81 17.14 10.96
CA ASP A 177 -12.42 15.89 10.43
C ASP A 177 -11.47 15.13 9.51
N THR A 178 -10.77 15.87 8.62
CA THR A 178 -9.77 15.27 7.73
C THR A 178 -8.58 14.75 8.54
N ALA A 179 -8.16 15.44 9.60
CA ALA A 179 -7.12 14.96 10.49
C ALA A 179 -7.52 13.66 11.21
N GLU A 180 -8.77 13.53 11.66
CA GLU A 180 -9.29 12.29 12.25
C GLU A 180 -9.30 11.12 11.25
N GLU A 181 -9.76 11.35 10.02
CA GLU A 181 -9.74 10.35 8.94
C GLU A 181 -8.30 9.90 8.61
N MET A 182 -7.34 10.85 8.63
CA MET A 182 -5.92 10.58 8.40
C MET A 182 -5.26 9.88 9.59
N CYS A 183 -5.70 10.16 10.82
CA CYS A 183 -5.24 9.50 12.04
C CYS A 183 -5.62 8.01 12.00
N LEU A 184 -6.89 7.70 11.75
CA LEU A 184 -7.39 6.32 11.62
C LEU A 184 -6.71 5.57 10.47
N TRP A 185 -6.50 6.23 9.33
CA TRP A 185 -5.77 5.65 8.21
C TRP A 185 -4.32 5.32 8.57
N PHE A 186 -3.64 6.23 9.28
CA PHE A 186 -2.27 6.02 9.66
C PHE A 186 -2.15 4.91 10.71
N ASP A 187 -3.06 4.87 11.69
CA ASP A 187 -3.15 3.79 12.67
C ASP A 187 -3.34 2.42 11.99
N LEU A 188 -4.32 2.31 11.08
CA LEU A 188 -4.58 1.11 10.30
C LEU A 188 -3.32 0.58 9.60
N THR A 189 -2.48 1.50 9.10
CA THR A 189 -1.33 1.14 8.26
C THR A 189 -0.01 0.99 9.00
N GLN A 190 0.11 1.55 10.22
CA GLN A 190 1.34 1.51 11.02
C GLN A 190 1.19 0.68 12.30
N HIS A 191 0.05 0.78 13.00
CA HIS A 191 -0.07 0.34 14.39
C HIS A 191 -1.13 -0.72 14.64
N TYR A 192 -2.07 -0.90 13.72
CA TYR A 192 -3.16 -1.84 13.91
C TYR A 192 -2.64 -3.29 14.03
N ARG A 193 -2.82 -3.87 15.22
CA ARG A 193 -2.41 -5.24 15.56
C ARG A 193 -3.57 -6.25 15.57
N GLY A 194 -4.74 -5.84 15.10
CA GLY A 194 -5.97 -6.62 15.25
C GLY A 194 -6.70 -6.32 16.56
N ARG A 195 -7.84 -6.97 16.75
CA ARG A 195 -8.73 -6.79 17.90
C ARG A 195 -7.99 -7.06 19.22
N SER A 196 -7.80 -6.02 20.03
CA SER A 196 -7.21 -6.16 21.36
C SER A 196 -8.26 -6.69 22.35
N PRO A 197 -7.92 -7.60 23.28
CA PRO A 197 -8.84 -8.03 24.33
C PRO A 197 -9.13 -6.93 25.37
N ALA A 198 -8.36 -5.83 25.37
CA ALA A 198 -8.41 -4.79 26.41
C ALA A 198 -9.26 -3.55 26.06
N GLY A 199 -9.87 -3.49 24.87
CA GLY A 199 -10.70 -2.35 24.46
C GLY A 199 -11.27 -2.51 23.04
N HIS A 200 -12.32 -1.77 22.72
CA HIS A 200 -12.94 -1.73 21.39
C HIS A 200 -12.18 -0.75 20.50
N HIS A 201 -11.56 -1.22 19.42
CA HIS A 201 -10.88 -0.35 18.45
C HIS A 201 -11.89 0.26 17.47
N PRO A 202 -11.76 1.52 17.05
CA PRO A 202 -12.68 2.14 16.09
C PRO A 202 -12.86 1.39 14.76
N LEU A 203 -11.93 0.51 14.39
CA LEU A 203 -11.93 -0.29 13.17
C LEU A 203 -12.34 -1.76 13.37
N ASP A 204 -12.77 -2.14 14.58
CA ASP A 204 -13.15 -3.55 14.86
C ASP A 204 -14.48 -3.96 14.23
N ASP A 205 -15.36 -3.00 13.93
CA ASP A 205 -16.69 -3.26 13.38
C ASP A 205 -16.79 -2.84 11.91
N VAL A 206 -17.03 -3.81 11.03
CA VAL A 206 -17.40 -3.55 9.63
C VAL A 206 -18.91 -3.33 9.57
N PRO A 207 -19.39 -2.19 9.03
CA PRO A 207 -20.81 -2.01 8.76
C PRO A 207 -21.32 -3.14 7.86
N ALA A 208 -22.45 -3.75 8.22
CA ALA A 208 -23.04 -4.80 7.42
C ALA A 208 -23.30 -4.29 5.99
N PRO A 209 -22.99 -5.07 4.94
CA PRO A 209 -23.30 -4.67 3.58
C PRO A 209 -24.82 -4.52 3.42
N GLU A 210 -25.26 -3.50 2.67
CA GLU A 210 -26.69 -3.23 2.42
C GLU A 210 -27.35 -4.37 1.63
N ASP A 211 -26.60 -5.00 0.71
CA ASP A 211 -27.00 -6.20 -0.02
C ASP A 211 -26.31 -7.42 0.57
N GLY A 212 -27.06 -8.49 0.80
CA GLY A 212 -26.70 -9.63 1.64
C GLY A 212 -25.32 -10.27 1.41
N ARG A 213 -24.88 -11.05 2.40
CA ARG A 213 -23.55 -11.70 2.44
C ARG A 213 -23.27 -12.56 1.19
N MET A 214 -22.05 -12.47 0.67
CA MET A 214 -21.60 -13.25 -0.48
C MET A 214 -21.58 -14.75 -0.16
N ALA A 215 -21.97 -15.60 -1.12
CA ALA A 215 -21.88 -17.05 -0.99
C ALA A 215 -20.47 -17.61 -1.30
N ALA A 216 -20.07 -18.70 -0.65
CA ALA A 216 -18.75 -19.32 -0.84
C ALA A 216 -18.38 -19.64 -2.31
N PRO A 217 -19.29 -20.23 -3.14
CA PRO A 217 -18.97 -20.52 -4.54
C PRO A 217 -18.70 -19.27 -5.38
N GLN A 218 -19.32 -18.14 -5.01
CA GLN A 218 -19.09 -16.85 -5.67
C GLN A 218 -17.70 -16.30 -5.31
N ALA A 219 -17.28 -16.41 -4.05
CA ALA A 219 -15.93 -16.02 -3.63
C ALA A 219 -14.85 -16.83 -4.35
N ILE A 220 -15.02 -18.15 -4.47
CA ILE A 220 -14.11 -19.02 -5.24
C ILE A 220 -14.07 -18.59 -6.72
N SER A 221 -15.22 -18.29 -7.32
CA SER A 221 -15.30 -17.87 -8.71
C SER A 221 -14.55 -16.57 -8.97
N LEU A 222 -14.62 -15.60 -8.05
CA LEU A 222 -13.85 -14.36 -8.12
C LEU A 222 -12.35 -14.62 -8.08
N VAL A 223 -11.89 -15.49 -7.19
CA VAL A 223 -10.46 -15.85 -7.08
C VAL A 223 -9.97 -16.57 -8.34
N VAL A 224 -10.77 -17.49 -8.89
CA VAL A 224 -10.42 -18.17 -10.16
C VAL A 224 -10.31 -17.17 -11.32
N ALA A 225 -11.22 -16.19 -11.38
CA ALA A 225 -11.14 -15.12 -12.37
C ALA A 225 -9.89 -14.26 -12.20
N GLU A 226 -9.54 -13.91 -10.96
CA GLU A 226 -8.34 -13.12 -10.62
C GLU A 226 -7.04 -13.86 -10.98
N VAL A 227 -6.96 -15.15 -10.65
CA VAL A 227 -5.83 -16.00 -10.97
C VAL A 227 -5.62 -16.09 -12.49
N ARG A 228 -6.71 -16.22 -13.26
CA ARG A 228 -6.66 -16.27 -14.72
C ARG A 228 -6.31 -14.92 -15.35
N SER A 229 -6.85 -13.82 -14.83
CA SER A 229 -6.64 -12.49 -15.40
C SER A 229 -5.20 -12.00 -15.21
N ARG A 230 -4.59 -12.36 -14.07
CA ARG A 230 -3.20 -11.99 -13.71
C ARG A 230 -2.16 -13.06 -14.06
N ASP A 231 -2.57 -14.17 -14.66
CA ASP A 231 -1.71 -15.32 -14.98
C ASP A 231 -0.90 -15.79 -13.75
N LEU A 232 -1.58 -15.90 -12.60
CA LEU A 232 -0.96 -16.31 -11.34
C LEU A 232 -0.75 -17.82 -11.32
N ASP A 233 0.41 -18.24 -10.80
CA ASP A 233 0.74 -19.64 -10.56
C ASP A 233 0.03 -20.17 -9.30
N HIS A 234 -1.30 -20.25 -9.36
CA HIS A 234 -2.18 -20.72 -8.30
C HIS A 234 -3.21 -21.72 -8.87
N PRO A 235 -3.52 -22.83 -8.17
CA PRO A 235 -4.51 -23.79 -8.65
C PRO A 235 -5.89 -23.13 -8.76
N THR A 236 -6.65 -23.52 -9.79
CA THR A 236 -8.02 -23.03 -10.02
C THR A 236 -9.10 -24.07 -9.71
N GLN A 237 -8.71 -25.24 -9.21
CA GLN A 237 -9.59 -26.34 -8.81
C GLN A 237 -9.25 -26.77 -7.37
N GLY A 238 -10.24 -27.35 -6.67
CA GLY A 238 -10.07 -27.83 -5.30
C GLY A 238 -9.87 -26.72 -4.26
N LEU A 239 -10.28 -25.49 -4.56
CA LEU A 239 -10.18 -24.36 -3.62
C LEU A 239 -11.22 -24.48 -2.51
N THR A 240 -10.80 -24.16 -1.29
CA THR A 240 -11.65 -24.04 -0.10
C THR A 240 -11.90 -22.57 0.21
N ALA A 241 -13.07 -22.26 0.77
CA ALA A 241 -13.44 -20.90 1.19
C ALA A 241 -13.98 -20.91 2.62
N ASP A 242 -13.24 -20.29 3.53
CA ASP A 242 -13.60 -20.16 4.95
C ASP A 242 -14.19 -18.79 5.25
N ARG A 243 -15.27 -18.74 6.02
CA ARG A 243 -16.00 -17.51 6.32
C ARG A 243 -15.35 -16.75 7.48
N PHE A 244 -15.18 -15.44 7.33
CA PHE A 244 -14.86 -14.51 8.41
C PHE A 244 -15.78 -13.27 8.40
N ALA A 245 -15.54 -12.30 9.29
CA ALA A 245 -16.42 -11.15 9.52
C ALA A 245 -16.69 -10.33 8.24
N ALA A 246 -15.63 -9.95 7.51
CA ALA A 246 -15.74 -9.10 6.33
C ALA A 246 -15.88 -9.86 4.99
N GLY A 247 -15.85 -11.21 5.00
CA GLY A 247 -15.96 -12.00 3.77
C GLY A 247 -15.41 -13.42 3.87
N TRP A 248 -14.62 -13.84 2.88
CA TRP A 248 -14.14 -15.22 2.69
C TRP A 248 -12.61 -15.30 2.51
N SER A 249 -11.98 -16.26 3.17
CA SER A 249 -10.58 -16.64 2.97
C SER A 249 -10.54 -17.84 2.02
N VAL A 250 -9.99 -17.66 0.83
CA VAL A 250 -9.95 -18.66 -0.24
C VAL A 250 -8.52 -19.14 -0.46
N TYR A 251 -8.31 -20.45 -0.40
CA TYR A 251 -6.99 -21.05 -0.52
C TYR A 251 -7.06 -22.47 -1.07
N ALA A 252 -5.91 -22.95 -1.55
CA ALA A 252 -5.73 -24.35 -1.90
C ALA A 252 -5.32 -25.15 -0.65
N PRO A 253 -6.11 -26.16 -0.21
CA PRO A 253 -5.75 -27.00 0.92
C PRO A 253 -4.42 -27.74 0.63
N VAL A 254 -3.67 -28.04 1.68
CA VAL A 254 -2.52 -28.95 1.60
C VAL A 254 -2.95 -30.24 2.24
N ASP A 255 -2.81 -31.32 1.50
CA ASP A 255 -2.88 -32.65 2.08
C ASP A 255 -1.62 -32.85 2.92
N VAL A 256 -1.76 -32.75 4.24
CA VAL A 256 -0.71 -33.11 5.19
C VAL A 256 -1.01 -34.54 5.63
N ASP A 257 -0.03 -35.43 5.55
CA ASP A 257 -0.17 -36.76 6.12
C ASP A 257 -0.09 -36.64 7.65
N ASP A 258 -1.26 -36.65 8.31
CA ASP A 258 -1.38 -36.58 9.77
C ASP A 258 -0.68 -37.75 10.49
N SER A 259 -0.29 -38.79 9.75
CA SER A 259 0.46 -39.94 10.26
C SER A 259 1.95 -39.65 10.43
N ASP A 260 2.48 -38.63 9.76
CA ASP A 260 3.88 -38.22 9.82
C ASP A 260 4.04 -36.93 10.65
N PRO A 261 4.60 -37.00 11.88
CA PRO A 261 4.83 -35.84 12.72
C PRO A 261 5.86 -34.84 12.13
N MET A 262 6.55 -35.16 11.03
CA MET A 262 7.46 -34.27 10.31
C MET A 262 6.84 -33.64 9.04
N ALA A 263 5.65 -34.06 8.61
CA ALA A 263 5.01 -33.57 7.37
C ALA A 263 4.70 -32.06 7.38
N PHE A 264 4.69 -31.41 8.55
CA PHE A 264 4.55 -29.96 8.65
C PHE A 264 5.73 -29.19 8.03
N LEU A 265 6.92 -29.80 7.95
CA LEU A 265 8.10 -29.21 7.28
C LEU A 265 7.94 -29.17 5.75
N ASP A 266 7.08 -30.03 5.20
CA ASP A 266 6.81 -30.13 3.77
C ASP A 266 5.69 -29.19 3.32
N ILE A 267 5.02 -28.51 4.26
CA ILE A 267 4.02 -27.48 3.95
C ILE A 267 4.74 -26.29 3.29
N PRO A 268 4.45 -25.98 2.01
CA PRO A 268 5.13 -24.89 1.34
C PRO A 268 4.75 -23.56 2.00
N VAL A 269 5.74 -22.87 2.57
CA VAL A 269 5.60 -21.53 3.15
C VAL A 269 5.60 -20.47 2.04
N GLY A 270 4.75 -19.45 2.18
CA GLY A 270 4.68 -18.34 1.22
C GLY A 270 3.76 -18.60 0.01
N ARG A 271 2.73 -19.43 0.16
CA ARG A 271 1.69 -19.62 -0.85
C ARG A 271 0.71 -18.44 -0.85
N SER A 272 0.04 -18.23 -1.98
CA SER A 272 -1.01 -17.21 -2.06
C SER A 272 -2.28 -17.70 -1.36
N VAL A 273 -2.82 -16.86 -0.48
CA VAL A 273 -4.18 -16.97 0.06
C VAL A 273 -4.93 -15.72 -0.40
N PHE A 274 -6.20 -15.85 -0.74
CA PHE A 274 -7.01 -14.74 -1.25
C PHE A 274 -8.11 -14.39 -0.27
N LEU A 275 -8.11 -13.16 0.22
CA LEU A 275 -9.21 -12.61 1.01
C LEU A 275 -10.20 -11.94 0.07
N VAL A 276 -11.47 -12.30 0.17
CA VAL A 276 -12.56 -11.79 -0.67
C VAL A 276 -13.57 -11.09 0.22
N SER A 277 -13.79 -9.78 0.05
CA SER A 277 -14.83 -9.07 0.80
C SER A 277 -16.23 -9.45 0.29
N ASP A 278 -17.26 -9.21 1.10
CA ASP A 278 -18.65 -9.36 0.64
C ASP A 278 -19.01 -8.44 -0.54
N ALA A 279 -18.24 -7.36 -0.77
CA ALA A 279 -18.34 -6.52 -1.98
C ALA A 279 -17.70 -7.14 -3.23
N GLY A 280 -16.93 -8.22 -3.04
CA GLY A 280 -16.12 -8.84 -4.09
C GLY A 280 -14.72 -8.25 -4.25
N ARG A 281 -14.19 -7.46 -3.31
CA ARG A 281 -12.77 -7.06 -3.32
C ARG A 281 -11.92 -8.29 -3.07
N VAL A 282 -11.05 -8.62 -4.01
CA VAL A 282 -10.08 -9.72 -3.86
C VAL A 282 -8.70 -9.14 -3.49
N LYS A 283 -8.12 -9.63 -2.39
CA LYS A 283 -6.77 -9.28 -1.94
C LYS A 283 -5.93 -10.55 -1.78
N GLU A 284 -4.85 -10.63 -2.53
CA GLU A 284 -3.85 -11.68 -2.35
C GLU A 284 -2.95 -11.36 -1.15
N ILE A 285 -2.78 -12.33 -0.26
CA ILE A 285 -1.88 -12.30 0.88
C ILE A 285 -0.97 -13.53 0.85
N SER A 286 0.15 -13.45 1.56
CA SER A 286 1.03 -14.60 1.74
C SER A 286 0.55 -15.47 2.91
N SER A 287 0.59 -16.79 2.74
CA SER A 287 0.36 -17.77 3.82
C SER A 287 1.40 -17.72 4.94
N ALA A 288 2.45 -16.90 4.79
CA ALA A 288 3.40 -16.59 5.86
C ALA A 288 2.81 -15.63 6.92
N ILE A 289 1.73 -14.92 6.58
CA ILE A 289 0.98 -14.11 7.54
C ILE A 289 -0.05 -15.03 8.21
N PRO A 290 -0.12 -15.09 9.56
CA PRO A 290 -1.14 -15.85 10.25
C PRO A 290 -2.55 -15.49 9.75
N PRO A 291 -3.42 -16.46 9.43
CA PRO A 291 -4.74 -16.21 8.85
C PRO A 291 -5.57 -15.19 9.65
N GLN A 292 -5.63 -15.37 10.98
CA GLN A 292 -6.35 -14.47 11.88
C GLN A 292 -5.84 -13.02 11.80
N GLN A 293 -4.53 -12.83 11.66
CA GLN A 293 -3.94 -11.49 11.53
C GLN A 293 -4.29 -10.87 10.18
N ALA A 294 -4.23 -11.63 9.10
CA ALA A 294 -4.55 -11.14 7.76
C ALA A 294 -6.05 -10.83 7.61
N GLU A 295 -6.91 -11.68 8.16
CA GLU A 295 -8.36 -11.49 8.21
C GLU A 295 -8.74 -10.25 9.03
N ALA A 296 -8.12 -10.05 10.20
CA ALA A 296 -8.34 -8.86 11.02
C ALA A 296 -7.92 -7.58 10.30
N LEU A 297 -6.74 -7.56 9.66
CA LEU A 297 -6.29 -6.39 8.90
C LEU A 297 -7.21 -6.09 7.70
N PHE A 298 -7.62 -7.11 6.96
CA PHE A 298 -8.55 -6.94 5.84
C PHE A 298 -9.92 -6.46 6.30
N THR A 299 -10.40 -6.96 7.44
CA THR A 299 -11.63 -6.51 8.09
C THR A 299 -11.53 -5.03 8.45
N ALA A 300 -10.42 -4.61 9.05
CA ALA A 300 -10.19 -3.21 9.41
C ALA A 300 -10.06 -2.28 8.18
N GLU A 301 -9.46 -2.76 7.07
CA GLU A 301 -9.45 -2.02 5.80
C GLU A 301 -10.86 -1.81 5.24
N GLU A 302 -11.69 -2.85 5.22
CA GLU A 302 -13.09 -2.73 4.78
C GLU A 302 -13.90 -1.82 5.72
N ALA A 303 -13.67 -1.93 7.03
CA ALA A 303 -14.30 -1.07 8.05
C ALA A 303 -13.93 0.39 7.84
N TYR A 304 -12.65 0.69 7.60
CA TYR A 304 -12.17 2.05 7.34
C TYR A 304 -12.81 2.63 6.09
N VAL A 305 -12.78 1.90 4.97
CA VAL A 305 -13.34 2.37 3.69
C VAL A 305 -14.83 2.69 3.84
N ARG A 306 -15.58 1.80 4.49
CA ARG A 306 -17.05 1.87 4.64
C ARG A 306 -17.52 2.62 5.88
N ARG A 307 -16.59 3.21 6.64
CA ARG A 307 -16.89 3.86 7.91
C ARG A 307 -17.97 4.92 7.73
N GLN A 308 -18.98 4.92 8.57
CA GLN A 308 -19.95 6.02 8.63
C GLN A 308 -19.29 7.30 9.14
N LEU A 309 -19.85 8.46 8.80
CA LEU A 309 -19.32 9.74 9.25
C LEU A 309 -19.43 9.86 10.77
N ALA A 310 -18.50 10.59 11.41
CA ALA A 310 -18.48 10.76 12.87
C ALA A 310 -19.81 11.32 13.41
N GLU A 311 -20.40 12.31 12.72
CA GLU A 311 -21.73 12.85 13.03
C GLU A 311 -22.84 11.79 12.91
N GLU A 312 -22.82 10.96 11.86
CA GLU A 312 -23.81 9.90 11.68
C GLU A 312 -23.69 8.83 12.76
N ARG A 313 -22.45 8.50 13.14
CA ARG A 313 -22.16 7.61 14.26
C ARG A 313 -22.62 8.20 15.58
N PHE A 314 -22.30 9.45 15.87
CA PHE A 314 -22.76 10.15 17.06
C PHE A 314 -24.30 10.16 17.12
N MET A 315 -24.97 10.48 16.01
CA MET A 315 -26.43 10.48 15.93
C MET A 315 -27.03 9.06 16.05
N ALA A 316 -26.34 8.04 15.55
CA ALA A 316 -26.74 6.64 15.69
C ALA A 316 -26.54 6.14 17.13
N ASP A 317 -25.42 6.45 17.76
CA ASP A 317 -25.08 6.12 19.15
C ASP A 317 -26.05 6.85 20.11
N LEU A 318 -26.29 8.14 19.86
CA LEU A 318 -27.29 8.93 20.59
C LEU A 318 -28.69 8.34 20.44
N ARG A 319 -29.10 7.97 19.22
CA ARG A 319 -30.39 7.28 18.99
C ARG A 319 -30.44 5.95 19.74
N GLY A 320 -29.38 5.15 19.70
CA GLY A 320 -29.28 3.89 20.41
C GLY A 320 -29.44 4.06 21.92
N GLU A 321 -28.78 5.08 22.48
CA GLU A 321 -28.85 5.39 23.91
C GLU A 321 -30.23 5.93 24.31
N VAL A 322 -30.83 6.81 23.50
CA VAL A 322 -32.21 7.30 23.71
C VAL A 322 -33.20 6.13 23.68
N MET A 323 -33.08 5.21 22.71
CA MET A 323 -33.93 4.01 22.61
C MET A 323 -33.73 3.05 23.80
N ARG A 324 -32.49 2.93 24.30
CA ARG A 324 -32.16 2.15 25.49
C ARG A 324 -32.79 2.75 26.75
N LEU A 325 -32.71 4.07 26.91
CA LEU A 325 -33.30 4.81 28.04
C LEU A 325 -34.84 4.80 27.99
N ASP A 326 -35.44 4.90 26.80
CA ASP A 326 -36.89 4.75 26.60
C ASP A 326 -37.35 3.33 26.96
N SER A 327 -36.61 2.31 26.53
CA SER A 327 -36.87 0.91 26.88
C SER A 327 -36.73 0.64 28.38
N ALA A 328 -35.80 1.31 29.06
CA ALA A 328 -35.57 1.19 30.50
C ALA A 328 -36.57 1.97 31.36
N SER A 329 -37.17 3.04 30.85
CA SER A 329 -38.06 3.93 31.60
C SER A 329 -39.53 3.50 31.59
N GLY A 330 -39.91 2.50 30.78
CA GLY A 330 -41.25 1.89 30.76
C GLY A 330 -42.39 2.84 30.39
N ARG A 331 -42.08 4.06 29.96
CA ARG A 331 -43.02 5.04 29.42
C ARG A 331 -42.72 5.21 27.96
N SER A 332 -43.72 4.95 27.12
CA SER A 332 -43.71 5.37 25.70
C SER A 332 -43.78 6.90 25.65
N ALA A 333 -42.68 7.59 25.93
CA ALA A 333 -42.52 8.96 25.48
C ALA A 333 -42.58 8.92 23.95
N GLY A 334 -43.53 9.64 23.36
CA GLY A 334 -43.80 9.62 21.92
C GLY A 334 -42.69 10.26 21.10
N ILE A 335 -41.48 9.69 21.11
CA ILE A 335 -40.36 10.06 20.23
C ILE A 335 -40.47 9.23 18.94
N GLY A 336 -41.67 9.23 18.34
CA GLY A 336 -41.94 8.58 17.05
C GLY A 336 -41.54 9.42 15.83
N SER A 337 -40.90 10.58 16.04
CA SER A 337 -40.68 11.58 14.98
C SER A 337 -39.34 12.29 15.13
N PHE A 338 -38.25 11.55 15.30
CA PHE A 338 -36.91 12.09 15.06
C PHE A 338 -36.36 11.50 13.76
N THR A 339 -36.78 12.10 12.64
CA THR A 339 -36.16 11.89 11.34
C THR A 339 -34.85 12.66 11.35
N VAL A 340 -33.73 11.95 11.46
CA VAL A 340 -32.41 12.55 11.27
C VAL A 340 -32.20 12.54 9.77
N ASP A 341 -32.28 13.70 9.15
CA ASP A 341 -31.81 13.86 7.79
C ASP A 341 -30.30 13.59 7.78
N GLY A 342 -29.85 12.76 6.84
CA GLY A 342 -28.42 12.51 6.65
C GLY A 342 -27.66 13.81 6.34
N PRO A 343 -26.32 13.80 6.47
CA PRO A 343 -25.49 14.96 6.15
C PRO A 343 -25.79 15.46 4.73
N SER A 344 -25.81 16.78 4.55
CA SER A 344 -26.12 17.38 3.27
C SER A 344 -25.11 16.94 2.19
N GLN A 345 -25.54 16.97 0.93
CA GLN A 345 -24.67 16.60 -0.21
C GLN A 345 -23.40 17.46 -0.28
N GLU A 346 -23.48 18.73 0.14
CA GLU A 346 -22.37 19.67 0.15
C GLU A 346 -21.31 19.28 1.18
N VAL A 347 -21.71 18.79 2.36
CA VAL A 347 -20.79 18.28 3.39
C VAL A 347 -20.07 17.02 2.89
N ILE A 348 -20.79 16.10 2.25
CA ILE A 348 -20.21 14.87 1.68
C ILE A 348 -19.21 15.21 0.56
N ALA A 349 -19.57 16.11 -0.35
CA ALA A 349 -18.70 16.54 -1.45
C ALA A 349 -17.45 17.25 -0.94
N THR A 350 -17.59 18.08 0.08
CA THR A 350 -16.47 18.77 0.74
C THR A 350 -15.52 17.78 1.39
N ARG A 351 -16.03 16.81 2.16
CA ARG A 351 -15.22 15.74 2.79
C ARG A 351 -14.51 14.88 1.76
N ALA A 352 -15.21 14.43 0.71
CA ALA A 352 -14.59 13.66 -0.36
C ALA A 352 -13.49 14.46 -1.09
N SER A 353 -13.66 15.77 -1.27
CA SER A 353 -12.65 16.62 -1.91
C SER A 353 -11.45 16.89 -0.99
N ARG A 354 -11.66 17.00 0.32
CA ARG A 354 -10.60 17.23 1.32
C ARG A 354 -9.59 16.09 1.38
N LEU A 355 -9.99 14.85 1.15
CA LEU A 355 -9.05 13.71 1.09
C LEU A 355 -8.09 13.75 -0.12
N VAL A 356 -8.38 14.52 -1.16
CA VAL A 356 -7.53 14.59 -2.35
C VAL A 356 -6.16 15.21 -2.06
N GLY A 357 -6.12 16.24 -1.20
CA GLY A 357 -4.87 16.89 -0.78
C GLY A 357 -3.92 15.90 -0.09
N PRO A 358 -4.34 15.22 0.98
CA PRO A 358 -3.56 14.16 1.63
C PRO A 358 -3.16 13.03 0.68
N ILE A 359 -4.05 12.56 -0.21
CA ILE A 359 -3.69 11.56 -1.23
C ILE A 359 -2.52 12.08 -2.08
N ALA A 360 -2.59 13.31 -2.59
CA ALA A 360 -1.53 13.89 -3.39
C ALA A 360 -0.21 14.05 -2.61
N GLN A 361 -0.27 14.46 -1.34
CA GLN A 361 0.89 14.54 -0.46
C GLN A 361 1.55 13.16 -0.26
N GLN A 362 0.76 12.13 0.02
CA GLN A 362 1.26 10.76 0.20
C GLN A 362 1.87 10.19 -1.10
N LEU A 363 1.29 10.50 -2.26
CA LEU A 363 1.87 10.13 -3.55
C LEU A 363 3.17 10.87 -3.82
N ALA A 364 3.26 12.16 -3.50
CA ALA A 364 4.46 12.98 -3.69
C ALA A 364 5.69 12.42 -2.96
N LEU A 365 5.49 11.80 -1.79
CA LEU A 365 6.55 11.14 -1.00
C LEU A 365 7.18 9.92 -1.72
N LEU A 366 6.52 9.38 -2.74
CA LEU A 366 7.03 8.27 -3.56
C LEU A 366 7.92 8.74 -4.71
N GLY A 367 7.97 10.05 -4.96
CA GLY A 367 8.69 10.63 -6.09
C GLY A 367 10.20 10.52 -5.94
N PRO A 368 10.93 10.24 -7.04
CA PRO A 368 12.39 10.24 -7.02
C PRO A 368 12.94 11.65 -6.74
N PRO A 369 14.10 11.80 -6.08
CA PRO A 369 14.67 13.12 -5.80
C PRO A 369 14.74 14.02 -7.04
N GLY A 370 14.22 15.25 -6.93
CA GLY A 370 14.22 16.23 -8.01
C GLY A 370 13.12 16.06 -9.07
N TRP A 371 12.02 15.37 -8.74
CA TRP A 371 10.81 15.40 -9.56
C TRP A 371 10.20 16.82 -9.59
N ASP A 372 9.63 17.20 -10.74
CA ASP A 372 8.96 18.49 -10.94
C ASP A 372 7.45 18.34 -11.19
N HIS A 373 7.02 17.16 -11.61
CA HIS A 373 5.63 16.89 -11.93
C HIS A 373 5.29 15.41 -11.76
N PHE A 374 4.05 15.10 -11.38
CA PHE A 374 3.54 13.75 -11.49
C PHE A 374 2.08 13.71 -11.95
N THR A 375 1.74 12.60 -12.60
CA THR A 375 0.36 12.24 -12.95
C THR A 375 0.01 10.94 -12.26
N ALA A 376 -1.15 10.89 -11.60
CA ALA A 376 -1.72 9.67 -11.03
C ALA A 376 -3.10 9.42 -11.63
N VAL A 377 -3.35 8.18 -12.07
CA VAL A 377 -4.66 7.73 -12.55
C VAL A 377 -5.06 6.52 -11.72
N PHE A 378 -6.24 6.58 -11.12
CA PHE A 378 -6.85 5.50 -10.36
C PHE A 378 -8.14 5.08 -11.04
N SER A 379 -8.16 3.92 -11.67
CA SER A 379 -9.39 3.27 -12.12
C SER A 379 -9.87 2.33 -11.02
N CYS A 380 -11.06 2.56 -10.46
CA CYS A 380 -11.49 1.83 -9.27
C CYS A 380 -12.96 1.42 -9.33
N THR A 381 -13.23 0.19 -8.88
CA THR A 381 -14.56 -0.34 -8.56
C THR A 381 -14.57 -0.90 -7.14
N VAL A 382 -15.70 -1.44 -6.69
CA VAL A 382 -15.78 -2.21 -5.43
C VAL A 382 -14.91 -3.46 -5.39
N SER A 383 -14.56 -4.02 -6.54
CA SER A 383 -13.93 -5.35 -6.61
C SER A 383 -12.56 -5.37 -7.29
N GLY A 384 -12.16 -4.30 -7.96
CA GLY A 384 -10.89 -4.21 -8.66
C GLY A 384 -10.41 -2.78 -8.82
N GLU A 385 -9.09 -2.63 -8.93
CA GLU A 385 -8.46 -1.34 -9.19
C GLU A 385 -7.24 -1.50 -10.09
N VAL A 386 -6.99 -0.48 -10.91
CA VAL A 386 -5.77 -0.29 -11.68
C VAL A 386 -5.26 1.10 -11.35
N THR A 387 -3.97 1.19 -11.02
CA THR A 387 -3.33 2.46 -10.65
C THR A 387 -2.11 2.70 -11.50
N ARG A 388 -1.94 3.96 -11.90
CA ARG A 388 -0.76 4.40 -12.64
C ARG A 388 -0.25 5.69 -12.02
N LEU A 389 0.96 5.66 -11.48
CA LEU A 389 1.63 6.84 -10.93
C LEU A 389 2.92 7.06 -11.71
N ARG A 390 3.06 8.24 -12.31
CA ARG A 390 4.19 8.57 -13.16
C ARG A 390 4.77 9.92 -12.75
N PHE A 391 6.03 9.91 -12.35
CA PHE A 391 6.81 11.10 -12.08
C PHE A 391 7.55 11.55 -13.33
N ARG A 392 7.80 12.86 -13.39
CA ARG A 392 8.64 13.52 -14.37
C ARG A 392 9.70 14.35 -13.66
N SER A 393 10.89 14.35 -14.23
CA SER A 393 12.00 15.21 -13.88
C SER A 393 12.65 15.66 -15.18
N GLY A 394 12.28 16.85 -15.64
CA GLY A 394 12.59 17.35 -16.98
C GLY A 394 12.10 16.44 -18.10
N LYS A 395 13.03 15.80 -18.82
CA LYS A 395 12.74 14.86 -19.93
C LYS A 395 12.62 13.40 -19.49
N ARG A 396 12.96 13.07 -18.24
CA ARG A 396 12.88 11.70 -17.73
C ARG A 396 11.51 11.47 -17.12
N SER A 397 10.99 10.27 -17.31
CA SER A 397 9.77 9.82 -16.68
C SER A 397 10.02 8.48 -15.99
N THR A 398 9.52 8.37 -14.76
CA THR A 398 9.66 7.18 -13.92
C THR A 398 8.30 6.78 -13.43
N GLU A 399 7.95 5.52 -13.60
CA GLU A 399 6.72 4.95 -13.06
C GLU A 399 6.97 4.44 -11.64
N ALA A 400 6.00 4.69 -10.75
CA ALA A 400 6.05 4.26 -9.36
C ALA A 400 4.78 3.47 -9.05
N ARG A 401 4.93 2.47 -8.18
CA ARG A 401 3.79 1.69 -7.69
C ARG A 401 3.13 2.43 -6.52
N VAL A 402 1.80 2.52 -6.54
CA VAL A 402 1.05 3.02 -5.38
C VAL A 402 1.01 1.95 -4.28
N PRO A 403 1.47 2.26 -3.05
CA PRO A 403 1.36 1.36 -1.91
C PRO A 403 -0.09 1.08 -1.52
N GLU A 404 -0.38 -0.12 -0.99
CA GLU A 404 -1.73 -0.48 -0.52
C GLU A 404 -2.24 0.50 0.53
N ARG A 405 -1.36 0.98 1.42
CA ARG A 405 -1.68 2.03 2.39
C ARG A 405 -2.33 3.24 1.71
N THR A 406 -1.77 3.74 0.61
CA THR A 406 -2.34 4.90 -0.11
C THR A 406 -3.59 4.52 -0.91
N ALA A 407 -3.64 3.29 -1.44
CA ALA A 407 -4.81 2.80 -2.18
C ALA A 407 -6.07 2.73 -1.29
N VAL A 408 -5.94 2.32 -0.02
CA VAL A 408 -7.05 2.31 0.95
C VAL A 408 -7.64 3.71 1.13
N LEU A 409 -6.81 4.76 1.18
CA LEU A 409 -7.28 6.15 1.28
C LEU A 409 -8.04 6.60 0.01
N VAL A 410 -7.59 6.19 -1.17
CA VAL A 410 -8.30 6.44 -2.43
C VAL A 410 -9.65 5.73 -2.46
N ARG A 411 -9.74 4.49 -1.96
CA ARG A 411 -11.01 3.75 -1.85
C ARG A 411 -11.97 4.43 -0.88
N ARG A 412 -11.46 4.95 0.24
CA ARG A 412 -12.24 5.77 1.19
C ARG A 412 -12.82 7.01 0.50
N GLN A 413 -11.99 7.75 -0.23
CA GLN A 413 -12.43 8.92 -0.99
C GLN A 413 -13.53 8.57 -2.00
N ARG A 414 -13.36 7.47 -2.74
CA ARG A 414 -14.37 6.97 -3.68
C ARG A 414 -15.67 6.58 -2.98
N HIS A 415 -15.59 5.93 -1.83
CA HIS A 415 -16.75 5.52 -1.05
C HIS A 415 -17.57 6.73 -0.59
N LEU A 416 -16.90 7.80 -0.13
CA LEU A 416 -17.56 9.06 0.20
C LEU A 416 -18.20 9.70 -1.06
N ALA A 417 -17.47 9.71 -2.18
CA ALA A 417 -17.99 10.20 -3.44
C ALA A 417 -19.21 9.42 -3.95
N ALA A 418 -19.33 8.13 -3.61
CA ALA A 418 -20.48 7.30 -3.99
C ALA A 418 -21.82 7.78 -3.42
N ARG A 419 -21.78 8.56 -2.32
CA ARG A 419 -22.97 9.14 -1.69
C ARG A 419 -23.42 10.45 -2.36
N MET A 420 -22.65 10.97 -3.33
CA MET A 420 -23.04 12.12 -4.14
C MET A 420 -24.02 11.70 -5.24
N PRO A 421 -24.85 12.62 -5.77
CA PRO A 421 -25.81 12.30 -6.85
C PRO A 421 -25.18 11.72 -8.12
N ALA A 422 -23.94 12.11 -8.44
CA ALA A 422 -23.19 11.56 -9.57
C ALA A 422 -22.76 10.09 -9.36
N GLY A 423 -22.85 9.59 -8.13
CA GLY A 423 -22.34 8.30 -7.70
C GLY A 423 -20.82 8.25 -7.67
N PRO A 424 -20.24 7.05 -7.54
CA PRO A 424 -18.80 6.90 -7.49
C PRO A 424 -18.18 7.18 -8.86
N TRP A 425 -17.07 7.90 -8.89
CA TRP A 425 -16.28 8.03 -10.12
C TRP A 425 -15.71 6.66 -10.54
N TRP A 426 -15.43 6.49 -11.84
CA TRP A 426 -14.70 5.33 -12.36
C TRP A 426 -13.20 5.57 -12.38
N ARG A 427 -12.77 6.79 -12.77
CA ARG A 427 -11.37 7.21 -12.69
C ARG A 427 -11.19 8.51 -11.91
N LEU A 428 -10.19 8.54 -11.05
CA LEU A 428 -9.66 9.76 -10.44
C LEU A 428 -8.32 10.08 -11.11
N LEU A 429 -8.22 11.27 -11.69
CA LEU A 429 -7.02 11.78 -12.35
C LEU A 429 -6.46 12.92 -11.53
N LEU A 430 -5.21 12.75 -11.07
CA LEU A 430 -4.48 13.78 -10.34
C LEU A 430 -3.26 14.19 -11.14
N THR A 431 -3.07 15.49 -11.26
CA THR A 431 -1.86 16.06 -11.83
C THR A 431 -1.30 17.09 -10.87
N VAL A 432 -0.05 16.91 -10.46
CA VAL A 432 0.63 17.82 -9.55
C VAL A 432 1.91 18.30 -10.21
N SER A 433 2.12 19.62 -10.20
CA SER A 433 3.36 20.26 -10.61
C SER A 433 3.94 21.04 -9.44
N HIS A 434 5.23 20.84 -9.20
CA HIS A 434 6.01 21.52 -8.19
C HIS A 434 7.14 22.29 -8.86
N SER A 435 7.17 23.61 -8.64
CA SER A 435 8.21 24.50 -9.15
C SER A 435 8.87 25.21 -7.98
N PRO A 436 10.21 25.21 -7.86
CA PRO A 436 10.90 25.88 -6.75
C PRO A 436 10.46 27.34 -6.59
N GLY A 437 10.04 27.72 -5.39
CA GLY A 437 9.61 29.10 -5.06
C GLY A 437 8.14 29.42 -5.36
N THR A 438 7.39 28.50 -5.97
CA THR A 438 5.93 28.59 -6.13
C THR A 438 5.29 27.37 -5.49
N GLY A 439 4.18 27.53 -4.78
CA GLY A 439 3.45 26.41 -4.19
C GLY A 439 3.10 25.33 -5.23
N ALA A 440 2.92 24.09 -4.78
CA ALA A 440 2.52 23.00 -5.66
C ALA A 440 1.14 23.30 -6.27
N ARG A 441 1.03 23.20 -7.60
CA ARG A 441 -0.25 23.30 -8.29
C ARG A 441 -0.79 21.91 -8.53
N MET A 442 -2.00 21.65 -8.04
CA MET A 442 -2.72 20.40 -8.21
C MET A 442 -3.96 20.62 -9.06
N THR A 443 -4.24 19.70 -9.98
CA THR A 443 -5.51 19.59 -10.68
C THR A 443 -6.07 18.19 -10.49
N THR A 444 -7.38 18.13 -10.28
CA THR A 444 -8.12 16.90 -9.98
C THR A 444 -9.31 16.81 -10.91
N ASP A 445 -9.41 15.69 -11.63
CA ASP A 445 -10.53 15.40 -12.51
C ASP A 445 -11.14 14.04 -12.15
N TYR A 446 -12.46 13.94 -12.28
CA TYR A 446 -13.21 12.70 -12.07
C TYR A 446 -13.85 12.28 -13.40
N ASP A 447 -13.63 11.03 -13.80
CA ASP A 447 -14.23 10.46 -15.01
C ASP A 447 -15.34 9.47 -14.63
N TYR A 448 -16.54 9.77 -15.13
CA TYR A 448 -17.76 8.99 -14.96
C TYR A 448 -18.08 8.09 -16.17
N GLY A 449 -17.13 7.95 -17.09
CA GLY A 449 -17.22 7.03 -18.22
C GLY A 449 -17.93 7.64 -19.41
N ASP A 450 -17.92 8.96 -19.57
CA ASP A 450 -18.53 9.61 -20.73
C ASP A 450 -17.86 9.17 -22.05
N GLN A 451 -16.60 8.76 -21.98
CA GLN A 451 -15.83 8.18 -23.06
C GLN A 451 -15.22 6.82 -22.66
N PRO A 452 -14.98 5.91 -23.61
CA PRO A 452 -14.26 4.66 -23.34
C PRO A 452 -12.88 4.91 -22.72
N PHE A 453 -12.55 4.13 -21.70
CA PHE A 453 -11.24 4.23 -21.05
C PHE A 453 -10.12 3.68 -21.95
N PRO A 454 -8.89 4.21 -21.84
CA PRO A 454 -7.69 3.59 -22.40
C PRO A 454 -7.54 2.15 -21.93
N GLU A 455 -6.94 1.28 -22.76
CA GLU A 455 -6.78 -0.15 -22.45
C GLU A 455 -6.00 -0.37 -21.16
N GLU A 456 -5.01 0.48 -20.90
CA GLU A 456 -4.20 0.46 -19.69
C GLU A 456 -4.92 0.92 -18.41
N ASP A 457 -6.12 1.50 -18.52
CA ASP A 457 -6.98 1.95 -17.42
C ASP A 457 -8.22 1.07 -17.24
N LEU A 458 -8.46 0.13 -18.17
CA LEU A 458 -9.69 -0.64 -18.25
C LEU A 458 -9.62 -1.87 -17.34
N LEU A 459 -10.62 -2.04 -16.48
CA LEU A 459 -10.76 -3.23 -15.64
C LEU A 459 -11.45 -4.37 -16.41
N ALA A 460 -11.39 -5.58 -15.89
CA ALA A 460 -12.17 -6.69 -16.42
C ALA A 460 -13.70 -6.41 -16.32
N PRO A 461 -14.52 -6.90 -17.26
CA PRO A 461 -15.98 -6.69 -17.27
C PRO A 461 -16.69 -7.04 -15.95
N GLU A 462 -16.22 -8.07 -15.25
CA GLU A 462 -16.75 -8.56 -13.97
C GLU A 462 -16.70 -7.45 -12.91
N HIS A 463 -15.63 -6.67 -12.88
CA HIS A 463 -15.46 -5.62 -11.89
C HIS A 463 -16.48 -4.50 -12.04
N TYR A 464 -16.85 -4.15 -13.27
CA TYR A 464 -17.89 -3.16 -13.55
C TYR A 464 -19.29 -3.69 -13.21
N ARG A 465 -19.56 -4.98 -13.46
CA ARG A 465 -20.83 -5.61 -13.05
C ARG A 465 -21.00 -5.60 -11.54
N ASN A 466 -19.95 -5.98 -10.81
CA ASN A 466 -19.97 -5.94 -9.34
C ASN A 466 -20.18 -4.51 -8.81
N ASP A 467 -19.56 -3.51 -9.45
CA ASP A 467 -19.75 -2.11 -9.05
C ASP A 467 -21.16 -1.60 -9.28
N LEU A 468 -21.77 -1.91 -10.42
CA LEU A 468 -23.14 -1.50 -10.73
C LEU A 468 -24.17 -2.18 -9.84
N ALA A 469 -23.86 -3.40 -9.35
CA ALA A 469 -24.68 -4.06 -8.35
C ALA A 469 -24.57 -3.37 -6.99
N ALA A 470 -23.35 -3.03 -6.54
CA ALA A 470 -23.10 -2.40 -5.24
C ALA A 470 -23.46 -0.91 -5.19
N TYR A 471 -23.35 -0.20 -6.31
CA TYR A 471 -23.71 1.21 -6.47
C TYR A 471 -24.60 1.37 -7.70
N PRO A 472 -25.92 1.07 -7.58
CA PRO A 472 -26.87 1.28 -8.65
C PRO A 472 -26.89 2.76 -9.08
N ARG A 473 -26.81 3.01 -10.39
CA ARG A 473 -26.76 4.37 -10.96
C ARG A 473 -27.93 4.61 -11.88
N THR A 474 -28.43 5.84 -11.89
CA THR A 474 -29.52 6.26 -12.79
C THR A 474 -29.12 6.18 -14.27
N HIS A 475 -27.84 6.41 -14.58
CA HIS A 475 -27.31 6.35 -15.93
C HIS A 475 -25.97 5.61 -15.94
N THR A 476 -25.85 4.63 -16.85
CA THR A 476 -24.58 3.96 -17.17
C THR A 476 -24.28 4.19 -18.65
N PRO A 477 -23.09 4.69 -19.02
CA PRO A 477 -22.71 4.89 -20.42
C PRO A 477 -22.85 3.61 -21.26
N ALA A 478 -23.41 3.73 -22.47
CA ALA A 478 -23.73 2.58 -23.31
C ALA A 478 -22.52 1.67 -23.62
N TRP A 479 -21.33 2.27 -23.81
CA TRP A 479 -20.11 1.50 -24.06
C TRP A 479 -19.72 0.67 -22.84
N LEU A 480 -19.94 1.19 -21.62
CA LEU A 480 -19.58 0.52 -20.39
C LEU A 480 -20.57 -0.62 -20.09
N SER A 481 -21.86 -0.40 -20.34
CA SER A 481 -22.86 -1.47 -20.26
C SER A 481 -22.58 -2.60 -21.25
N ALA A 482 -22.21 -2.27 -22.50
CA ALA A 482 -21.84 -3.26 -23.51
C ALA A 482 -20.57 -4.04 -23.10
N TYR A 483 -19.55 -3.33 -22.62
CA TYR A 483 -18.31 -3.93 -22.15
C TYR A 483 -18.54 -4.85 -20.94
N ALA A 484 -19.29 -4.38 -19.93
CA ALA A 484 -19.65 -5.15 -18.74
C ALA A 484 -20.48 -6.41 -19.05
N ALA A 485 -21.34 -6.34 -20.07
CA ALA A 485 -22.12 -7.49 -20.56
C ALA A 485 -21.28 -8.50 -21.38
N GLY A 486 -19.99 -8.22 -21.62
CA GLY A 486 -19.10 -9.09 -22.40
C GLY A 486 -19.22 -8.92 -23.91
N ALA A 487 -19.88 -7.86 -24.40
CA ALA A 487 -20.04 -7.56 -25.82
C ALA A 487 -18.77 -6.92 -26.41
N GLY A 488 -17.66 -7.66 -26.41
CA GLY A 488 -16.44 -7.33 -27.15
C GLY A 488 -15.64 -6.11 -26.63
N ARG A 489 -14.32 -6.15 -26.86
CA ARG A 489 -13.43 -5.02 -26.60
C ARG A 489 -13.85 -3.81 -27.48
N PRO A 490 -14.05 -2.61 -26.92
CA PRO A 490 -14.33 -1.42 -27.70
C PRO A 490 -13.05 -1.00 -28.46
N GLY A 491 -12.92 -1.49 -29.69
CA GLY A 491 -11.77 -1.20 -30.55
C GLY A 491 -11.88 -1.67 -32.00
N ARG A 492 -12.94 -2.40 -32.37
CA ARG A 492 -13.19 -2.74 -33.77
C ARG A 492 -14.46 -2.04 -34.24
N ALA A 493 -14.31 -0.78 -34.64
CA ALA A 493 -15.31 -0.11 -35.46
C ALA A 493 -15.54 -0.98 -36.71
N THR A 494 -16.68 -1.67 -36.77
CA THR A 494 -17.19 -2.25 -37.99
C THR A 494 -17.57 -1.10 -38.90
N THR A 495 -16.79 -0.93 -39.97
CA THR A 495 -17.21 -0.14 -41.13
C THR A 495 -18.58 -0.68 -41.59
N PRO A 496 -19.63 0.14 -41.72
CA PRO A 496 -20.92 -0.33 -42.19
C PRO A 496 -20.77 -0.76 -43.65
N THR A 497 -20.73 -2.06 -43.90
CA THR A 497 -20.75 -2.60 -45.26
C THR A 497 -22.22 -2.84 -45.63
N ALA A 498 -22.68 -2.12 -46.65
CA ALA A 498 -23.98 -2.29 -47.27
C ALA A 498 -24.18 -3.74 -47.80
N PRO A 499 -25.43 -4.23 -47.90
CA PRO A 499 -25.72 -5.62 -48.19
C PRO A 499 -25.52 -5.91 -49.68
N GLN A 500 -24.67 -6.88 -50.00
CA GLN A 500 -24.73 -7.56 -51.30
C GLN A 500 -25.15 -9.02 -51.09
N ALA A 501 -26.23 -9.35 -51.78
CA ALA A 501 -26.88 -10.63 -51.82
C ALA A 501 -25.98 -11.72 -52.38
N SER A 502 -26.02 -12.89 -51.76
CA SER A 502 -25.68 -14.14 -52.43
C SER A 502 -26.69 -15.21 -52.02
N THR A 503 -27.60 -15.44 -52.95
CA THR A 503 -28.45 -16.60 -53.13
C THR A 503 -27.69 -17.93 -53.01
N GLY A 504 -28.35 -18.92 -52.42
CA GLY A 504 -28.41 -20.26 -53.04
C GLY A 504 -27.54 -21.37 -52.45
N ALA A 505 -28.20 -22.16 -51.59
CA ALA A 505 -28.37 -23.61 -51.70
C ALA A 505 -27.26 -24.58 -51.23
N ALA A 506 -27.69 -25.40 -50.24
CA ALA A 506 -27.49 -26.85 -50.06
C ALA A 506 -26.05 -27.38 -49.89
N GLY A 507 -25.71 -28.25 -48.94
CA GLY A 507 -26.49 -29.11 -48.07
C GLY A 507 -25.87 -30.51 -48.03
N ARG A 508 -25.16 -30.82 -46.92
CA ARG A 508 -24.84 -32.16 -46.35
C ARG A 508 -23.82 -33.08 -47.08
N PRO A 509 -23.26 -34.12 -46.40
CA PRO A 509 -22.50 -34.12 -45.14
C PRO A 509 -21.19 -34.95 -45.27
N SER A 510 -20.23 -34.78 -44.36
CA SER A 510 -19.01 -35.60 -44.31
C SER A 510 -18.74 -36.13 -42.91
N SER A 511 -18.72 -37.46 -42.77
CA SER A 511 -18.03 -38.25 -41.73
C SER A 511 -18.10 -39.74 -42.13
N PRO A 512 -17.28 -40.64 -41.58
CA PRO A 512 -15.85 -40.54 -41.23
C PRO A 512 -15.06 -41.77 -41.76
N ARG A 513 -13.72 -41.75 -41.77
CA ARG A 513 -12.94 -43.00 -41.80
C ARG A 513 -11.53 -42.86 -41.21
N GLN A 514 -11.33 -43.50 -40.06
CA GLN A 514 -10.04 -43.98 -39.56
C GLN A 514 -9.55 -45.12 -40.48
N ASP A 515 -8.26 -45.19 -40.83
CA ASP A 515 -7.23 -45.85 -40.00
C ASP A 515 -5.97 -46.20 -40.85
N ARG A 516 -4.84 -46.33 -40.13
CA ARG A 516 -3.57 -47.04 -40.45
C ARG A 516 -2.47 -46.42 -41.33
N THR A 517 -1.44 -45.97 -40.59
CA THR A 517 -0.01 -46.32 -40.70
C THR A 517 0.53 -46.93 -41.99
N ALA A 518 1.44 -46.19 -42.64
CA ALA A 518 2.54 -46.74 -43.44
C ALA A 518 3.75 -45.79 -43.39
N ILE A 519 4.93 -46.34 -43.03
CA ILE A 519 6.23 -45.67 -43.05
C ILE A 519 6.76 -45.68 -44.50
N PRO A 520 7.24 -44.55 -45.06
CA PRO A 520 8.09 -44.56 -46.26
C PRO A 520 9.57 -44.24 -45.93
N PRO A 521 10.50 -44.64 -46.81
CA PRO A 521 11.92 -44.88 -46.48
C PRO A 521 12.80 -43.62 -46.45
N GLU A 522 13.92 -43.75 -45.74
CA GLU A 522 14.99 -42.77 -45.59
C GLU A 522 15.43 -42.18 -46.93
N ARG A 523 15.37 -40.84 -46.99
CA ARG A 523 15.95 -40.01 -48.04
C ARG A 523 17.23 -39.37 -47.45
N PRO A 524 18.37 -39.37 -48.17
CA PRO A 524 19.63 -38.87 -47.64
C PRO A 524 19.52 -37.41 -47.18
N ALA A 525 20.10 -37.13 -46.00
CA ALA A 525 20.00 -35.88 -45.27
C ALA A 525 20.34 -34.67 -46.15
N GLN A 526 19.33 -33.84 -46.41
CA GLN A 526 19.54 -32.48 -46.92
C GLN A 526 20.15 -31.63 -45.80
N PRO A 527 21.11 -30.72 -46.09
CA PRO A 527 21.56 -29.73 -45.12
C PRO A 527 20.35 -28.92 -44.65
N GLY A 528 20.13 -28.90 -43.33
CA GLY A 528 18.96 -28.30 -42.73
C GLY A 528 18.78 -26.81 -43.07
N PRO A 529 17.57 -26.27 -42.94
CA PRO A 529 17.29 -24.86 -43.19
C PRO A 529 18.21 -23.98 -42.34
N VAL A 530 18.87 -23.01 -42.99
CA VAL A 530 19.70 -22.00 -42.31
C VAL A 530 18.82 -21.29 -41.27
N PRO A 531 19.20 -21.26 -39.99
CA PRO A 531 18.38 -20.65 -38.95
C PRO A 531 18.33 -19.13 -39.17
N VAL A 532 17.14 -18.60 -39.48
CA VAL A 532 16.91 -17.16 -39.64
C VAL A 532 15.79 -16.72 -38.69
N LEU A 533 16.05 -15.67 -37.92
CA LEU A 533 15.07 -14.98 -37.08
C LEU A 533 14.83 -13.59 -37.66
N ASP A 534 13.60 -13.28 -38.02
CA ASP A 534 13.17 -11.93 -38.42
C ASP A 534 11.86 -11.59 -37.71
N THR A 535 11.96 -10.72 -36.71
CA THR A 535 10.82 -10.37 -35.85
C THR A 535 10.90 -8.92 -35.39
N ARG A 536 9.87 -8.45 -34.69
CA ARG A 536 9.80 -7.12 -34.09
C ARG A 536 9.67 -7.23 -32.58
N ILE A 537 10.62 -6.62 -31.86
CA ILE A 537 10.58 -6.46 -30.40
C ILE A 537 10.22 -5.00 -30.12
N GLY A 538 8.98 -4.77 -29.67
CA GLY A 538 8.41 -3.43 -29.54
C GLY A 538 8.40 -2.68 -30.87
N ARG A 539 9.10 -1.54 -30.95
CA ARG A 539 9.22 -0.74 -32.19
C ARG A 539 10.47 -1.04 -33.02
N LYS A 540 11.31 -1.99 -32.60
CA LYS A 540 12.60 -2.30 -33.25
C LYS A 540 12.55 -3.67 -33.92
N ARG A 541 13.06 -3.76 -35.15
CA ARG A 541 13.27 -5.04 -35.84
C ARG A 541 14.47 -5.75 -35.23
N LEU A 542 14.34 -7.03 -34.97
CA LEU A 542 15.40 -7.96 -34.65
C LEU A 542 15.55 -8.91 -35.84
N TYR A 543 16.72 -8.91 -36.45
CA TYR A 543 17.11 -9.83 -37.50
C TYR A 543 18.36 -10.58 -37.06
N ALA A 544 18.40 -11.91 -37.20
CA ALA A 544 19.56 -12.71 -36.86
C ALA A 544 19.67 -13.94 -37.77
N ASP A 545 20.84 -14.16 -38.35
CA ASP A 545 21.20 -15.34 -39.14
C ASP A 545 22.67 -15.74 -38.83
N PRO A 546 23.22 -16.80 -39.42
CA PRO A 546 24.61 -17.21 -39.16
C PRO A 546 25.69 -16.22 -39.61
N HIS A 547 25.33 -15.11 -40.26
CA HIS A 547 26.25 -14.09 -40.74
C HIS A 547 26.16 -12.79 -39.94
N GLU A 548 24.96 -12.36 -39.54
CA GLU A 548 24.76 -11.06 -38.90
C GLU A 548 23.63 -11.07 -37.85
N ILE A 549 23.79 -10.25 -36.80
CA ILE A 549 22.72 -9.88 -35.85
C ILE A 549 22.47 -8.38 -35.94
N THR A 550 21.23 -8.00 -36.25
CA THR A 550 20.75 -6.61 -36.33
C THR A 550 19.63 -6.37 -35.32
N TYR A 551 19.75 -5.33 -34.50
CA TYR A 551 18.67 -4.86 -33.64
C TYR A 551 18.49 -3.34 -33.73
N GLY A 552 17.36 -2.90 -34.29
CA GLY A 552 17.10 -1.49 -34.56
C GLY A 552 18.09 -0.90 -35.57
N LYS A 553 18.96 0.02 -35.13
CA LYS A 553 19.99 0.67 -35.96
C LYS A 553 21.39 0.05 -35.80
N LYS A 554 21.53 -0.95 -34.92
CA LYS A 554 22.81 -1.55 -34.59
C LYS A 554 22.90 -2.91 -35.27
N SER A 555 24.06 -3.20 -35.85
CA SER A 555 24.33 -4.44 -36.55
C SER A 555 25.76 -4.90 -36.29
N ILE A 556 25.96 -6.22 -36.24
CA ILE A 556 27.29 -6.82 -36.07
C ILE A 556 27.35 -8.15 -36.80
N ALA A 557 28.38 -8.33 -37.62
CA ALA A 557 28.67 -9.59 -38.27
C ALA A 557 29.25 -10.60 -37.27
N LEU A 558 28.82 -11.86 -37.31
CA LEU A 558 29.19 -12.90 -36.33
C LEU A 558 30.69 -13.23 -36.34
N ASP A 559 31.35 -13.09 -37.49
CA ASP A 559 32.80 -13.23 -37.65
C ASP A 559 33.59 -12.11 -36.95
N GLN A 560 32.98 -10.94 -36.77
CA GLN A 560 33.58 -9.79 -36.09
C GLN A 560 33.29 -9.75 -34.58
N VAL A 561 32.47 -10.64 -34.04
CA VAL A 561 32.16 -10.65 -32.60
C VAL A 561 33.40 -11.08 -31.81
N GLU A 562 33.80 -10.30 -30.80
CA GLU A 562 34.97 -10.61 -29.96
C GLU A 562 34.56 -11.04 -28.54
N TRP A 563 33.33 -10.71 -28.14
CA TRP A 563 32.76 -11.14 -26.88
C TRP A 563 31.24 -11.31 -26.94
N VAL A 564 30.75 -12.26 -26.15
CA VAL A 564 29.31 -12.55 -25.95
C VAL A 564 28.96 -12.52 -24.47
N GLY A 565 27.73 -12.14 -24.14
CA GLY A 565 27.20 -12.21 -22.79
C GLY A 565 25.68 -12.39 -22.84
N TYR A 566 25.15 -13.31 -22.06
CA TYR A 566 23.71 -13.51 -21.98
C TYR A 566 23.34 -14.05 -20.61
N ALA A 567 22.24 -13.57 -20.04
CA ALA A 567 21.78 -13.99 -18.73
C ALA A 567 20.26 -14.07 -18.70
N ALA A 568 19.75 -15.12 -18.06
CA ALA A 568 18.37 -15.21 -17.62
C ALA A 568 18.38 -15.02 -16.10
N THR A 569 17.85 -13.89 -15.62
CA THR A 569 17.80 -13.57 -14.20
C THR A 569 16.36 -13.64 -13.74
N HIS A 570 16.10 -14.48 -12.75
CA HIS A 570 14.80 -14.56 -12.10
C HIS A 570 14.92 -13.94 -10.70
N THR A 571 14.25 -12.81 -10.49
CA THR A 571 14.29 -12.07 -9.23
C THR A 571 12.96 -12.26 -8.50
N ALA A 572 12.98 -13.02 -7.40
CA ALA A 572 11.84 -13.12 -6.49
C ALA A 572 11.98 -12.05 -5.39
N THR A 573 11.27 -10.95 -5.52
CA THR A 573 11.27 -9.88 -4.50
C THR A 573 10.20 -10.20 -3.46
N LYS A 574 10.64 -10.78 -2.33
CA LYS A 574 9.77 -11.01 -1.17
C LYS A 574 9.55 -9.69 -0.44
N ARG A 575 8.30 -9.28 -0.25
CA ARG A 575 7.94 -8.06 0.51
C ARG A 575 6.88 -8.38 1.54
N PHE A 576 7.03 -7.77 2.71
CA PHE A 576 6.28 -8.06 3.93
C PHE A 576 4.76 -7.80 3.82
N LEU A 577 4.30 -7.05 2.81
CA LEU A 577 2.87 -6.69 2.60
C LEU A 577 2.44 -6.68 1.11
N TYR A 578 3.21 -7.29 0.21
CA TYR A 578 2.88 -7.37 -1.22
C TYR A 578 3.07 -8.80 -1.74
N PRO A 579 2.42 -9.19 -2.86
CA PRO A 579 2.74 -10.42 -3.56
C PRO A 579 4.24 -10.49 -3.84
N THR A 580 4.83 -11.68 -3.73
CA THR A 580 6.22 -11.88 -4.16
C THR A 580 6.25 -11.59 -5.66
N THR A 581 6.87 -10.48 -6.05
CA THR A 581 7.01 -10.18 -7.47
C THR A 581 8.13 -11.04 -8.01
N HIS A 582 7.84 -11.76 -9.08
CA HIS A 582 8.78 -12.59 -9.78
C HIS A 582 9.06 -11.88 -11.10
N ASP A 583 10.22 -11.25 -11.20
CA ASP A 583 10.61 -10.52 -12.40
C ASP A 583 11.68 -11.34 -13.12
N SER A 584 11.41 -11.73 -14.36
CA SER A 584 12.35 -12.47 -15.19
C SER A 584 12.90 -11.55 -16.28
N THR A 585 14.21 -11.36 -16.28
CA THR A 585 14.93 -10.60 -17.30
C THR A 585 15.82 -11.52 -18.12
N TRP A 586 15.75 -11.40 -19.44
CA TRP A 586 16.68 -12.08 -20.35
C TRP A 586 17.47 -11.03 -21.11
N ASP A 587 18.75 -10.94 -20.82
CA ASP A 587 19.67 -10.06 -21.52
C ASP A 587 20.51 -10.88 -22.49
N PHE A 588 20.69 -10.35 -23.69
CA PHE A 588 21.61 -10.86 -24.69
C PHE A 588 22.45 -9.70 -25.22
N VAL A 589 23.76 -9.89 -25.29
CA VAL A 589 24.68 -8.88 -25.79
C VAL A 589 25.86 -9.54 -26.51
N VAL A 590 26.21 -8.97 -27.66
CA VAL A 590 27.41 -9.32 -28.43
C VAL A 590 28.12 -8.05 -28.86
N GLY A 591 29.44 -8.07 -28.96
CA GLY A 591 30.18 -6.88 -29.35
C GLY A 591 31.65 -7.10 -29.63
N ARG A 592 32.32 -5.97 -29.87
CA ARG A 592 33.78 -5.87 -30.00
C ARG A 592 34.36 -5.10 -28.84
N TYR A 593 35.62 -5.32 -28.52
CA TYR A 593 36.28 -4.51 -27.50
C TYR A 593 36.43 -3.05 -27.99
N PRO A 594 36.39 -2.06 -27.07
CA PRO A 594 36.26 -2.18 -25.63
C PRO A 594 34.85 -2.56 -25.17
N TYR A 595 34.74 -3.40 -24.12
CA TYR A 595 33.47 -3.88 -23.57
C TYR A 595 32.53 -2.73 -23.16
N HIS A 596 33.07 -1.66 -22.59
CA HIS A 596 32.35 -0.42 -22.33
C HIS A 596 32.61 0.59 -23.46
N GLY A 597 31.55 1.00 -24.16
CA GLY A 597 31.61 2.02 -25.21
C GLY A 597 31.93 1.50 -26.63
N GLY A 598 32.30 0.23 -26.80
CA GLY A 598 32.52 -0.39 -28.10
C GLY A 598 31.23 -0.75 -28.87
N PRO A 599 31.33 -1.06 -30.17
CA PRO A 599 30.20 -1.46 -30.98
C PRO A 599 29.63 -2.78 -30.47
N SER A 600 28.36 -2.76 -30.08
CA SER A 600 27.67 -3.90 -29.49
C SER A 600 26.17 -3.88 -29.79
N VAL A 601 25.60 -5.06 -30.00
CA VAL A 601 24.17 -5.28 -30.12
C VAL A 601 23.69 -5.85 -28.79
N ARG A 602 22.73 -5.17 -28.15
CA ARG A 602 22.11 -5.60 -26.89
C ARG A 602 20.61 -5.71 -27.07
N VAL A 603 20.07 -6.87 -26.74
CA VAL A 603 18.63 -7.17 -26.75
C VAL A 603 18.25 -7.60 -25.34
N GLY A 604 17.25 -6.92 -24.76
CA GLY A 604 16.75 -7.20 -23.42
C GLY A 604 15.27 -7.55 -23.51
N PHE A 605 14.89 -8.59 -22.80
CA PHE A 605 13.51 -9.03 -22.66
C PHE A 605 13.13 -9.01 -21.17
N TYR A 606 11.88 -8.64 -20.92
CA TYR A 606 11.34 -8.54 -19.57
C TYR A 606 9.97 -9.22 -19.55
N ARG A 607 9.76 -10.13 -18.61
CA ARG A 607 8.46 -10.72 -18.30
C ARG A 607 8.28 -10.82 -16.80
N THR A 608 7.08 -10.55 -16.34
CA THR A 608 6.65 -10.76 -14.95
C THR A 608 6.05 -12.16 -14.79
N GLY A 609 6.14 -12.74 -13.60
CA GLY A 609 5.53 -14.04 -13.26
C GLY A 609 6.55 -15.10 -12.82
N ARG A 610 6.11 -16.01 -11.95
CA ARG A 610 6.93 -17.08 -11.37
C ARG A 610 7.38 -18.11 -12.40
N ARG A 611 6.58 -18.33 -13.44
CA ARG A 611 6.84 -19.24 -14.56
C ARG A 611 7.00 -18.49 -15.89
N ALA A 612 7.57 -17.29 -15.84
CA ALA A 612 7.76 -16.53 -17.06
C ALA A 612 8.61 -17.35 -18.06
N GLU A 613 7.97 -17.77 -19.15
CA GLU A 613 8.63 -18.59 -20.16
C GLU A 613 9.74 -17.79 -20.83
N GLN A 614 10.84 -18.47 -21.13
CA GLN A 614 11.96 -17.91 -21.87
C GLN A 614 11.49 -17.47 -23.26
N PRO A 615 11.77 -16.21 -23.68
CA PRO A 615 11.46 -15.77 -25.03
C PRO A 615 12.16 -16.63 -26.07
N GLU A 616 11.42 -17.13 -27.05
CA GLU A 616 11.95 -17.94 -28.16
C GLU A 616 13.03 -17.17 -28.93
N GLU A 617 12.89 -15.85 -29.07
CA GLU A 617 13.87 -14.97 -29.70
C GLU A 617 15.19 -14.94 -28.93
N TRP A 618 15.14 -14.91 -27.60
CA TRP A 618 16.34 -14.97 -26.76
C TRP A 618 17.01 -16.34 -26.88
N ALA A 619 16.22 -17.42 -26.82
CA ALA A 619 16.73 -18.79 -26.97
C ALA A 619 17.39 -18.98 -28.35
N PHE A 620 16.78 -18.44 -29.41
CA PHE A 620 17.35 -18.43 -30.76
C PHE A 620 18.70 -17.72 -30.81
N LEU A 621 18.79 -16.49 -30.28
CA LEU A 621 20.03 -15.72 -30.26
C LEU A 621 21.15 -16.44 -29.49
N VAL A 622 20.82 -17.05 -28.35
CA VAL A 622 21.77 -17.84 -27.55
C VAL A 622 22.23 -19.08 -28.30
N ASN A 623 21.32 -19.82 -28.93
CA ASN A 623 21.68 -21.01 -29.73
C ASN A 623 22.55 -20.64 -30.94
N LEU A 624 22.25 -19.52 -31.59
CA LEU A 624 23.02 -19.01 -32.72
C LEU A 624 24.47 -18.71 -32.31
N VAL A 625 24.71 -17.98 -31.21
CA VAL A 625 26.08 -17.70 -30.77
C VAL A 625 26.80 -18.95 -30.25
N ARG A 626 26.10 -19.87 -29.58
CA ARG A 626 26.66 -21.16 -29.15
C ARG A 626 27.14 -22.01 -30.33
N GLN A 627 26.44 -21.94 -31.44
CA GLN A 627 26.77 -22.73 -32.63
C GLN A 627 27.89 -22.10 -33.46
N TYR A 628 27.89 -20.77 -33.64
CA TYR A 628 28.75 -20.11 -34.64
C TYR A 628 29.83 -19.20 -34.05
N VAL A 629 29.68 -18.69 -32.82
CA VAL A 629 30.58 -17.69 -32.24
C VAL A 629 31.42 -18.28 -31.09
N GLU A 630 30.79 -18.96 -30.13
CA GLU A 630 31.46 -19.50 -28.96
C GLU A 630 32.60 -20.49 -29.29
N PRO A 631 32.46 -21.44 -30.24
CA PRO A 631 33.54 -22.37 -30.58
C PRO A 631 34.78 -21.65 -31.13
N ARG A 632 34.56 -20.57 -31.91
CA ARG A 632 35.65 -19.75 -32.46
C ARG A 632 36.37 -18.99 -31.34
N LEU A 633 35.62 -18.28 -30.50
CA LEU A 633 36.19 -17.52 -29.37
C LEU A 633 36.92 -18.41 -28.38
N LEU A 634 36.40 -19.62 -28.13
CA LEU A 634 37.06 -20.63 -27.31
C LEU A 634 38.39 -21.08 -27.93
N ALA A 635 38.39 -21.46 -29.21
CA ALA A 635 39.59 -21.91 -29.91
C ALA A 635 40.68 -20.81 -29.95
N GLU A 636 40.29 -19.56 -30.21
CA GLU A 636 41.18 -18.41 -30.16
C GLU A 636 41.76 -18.19 -28.76
N SER A 637 40.93 -18.29 -27.72
CA SER A 637 41.35 -18.12 -26.32
C SER A 637 42.32 -19.21 -25.88
N VAL A 638 42.03 -20.47 -26.18
CA VAL A 638 42.93 -21.62 -25.89
C VAL A 638 44.26 -21.45 -26.61
N ALA A 639 44.23 -21.08 -27.90
CA ALA A 639 45.46 -20.88 -28.68
C ALA A 639 46.33 -19.76 -28.11
N ARG A 640 45.73 -18.66 -27.65
CA ARG A 640 46.43 -17.54 -26.99
C ARG A 640 47.08 -17.98 -25.69
N VAL A 641 46.34 -18.66 -24.82
CA VAL A 641 46.88 -19.17 -23.55
C VAL A 641 48.02 -20.17 -23.80
N ARG A 642 47.88 -21.08 -24.78
CA ARG A 642 48.94 -22.03 -25.15
C ARG A 642 50.20 -21.36 -25.72
N ARG A 643 50.11 -20.13 -26.25
CA ARG A 643 51.26 -19.31 -26.63
C ARG A 643 51.90 -18.53 -25.47
N GLY A 644 51.36 -18.65 -24.26
CA GLY A 644 51.84 -17.92 -23.08
C GLY A 644 51.21 -16.53 -22.90
N GLU A 645 50.16 -16.20 -23.67
CA GLU A 645 49.43 -14.95 -23.49
C GLU A 645 48.39 -15.08 -22.36
N THR A 646 48.08 -13.97 -21.69
CA THR A 646 46.97 -13.90 -20.74
C THR A 646 45.69 -13.45 -21.43
N VAL A 647 44.61 -14.23 -21.32
CA VAL A 647 43.27 -13.89 -21.82
C VAL A 647 42.38 -13.44 -20.65
N THR A 648 41.48 -12.48 -20.90
CA THR A 648 40.51 -12.03 -19.89
C THR A 648 39.10 -12.50 -20.26
N VAL A 649 38.47 -13.26 -19.38
CA VAL A 649 37.09 -13.75 -19.49
C VAL A 649 36.26 -13.33 -18.27
N GLY A 650 34.93 -13.32 -18.39
CA GLY A 650 34.07 -12.98 -17.26
C GLY A 650 34.21 -11.54 -16.76
N GLY A 651 34.71 -10.63 -17.60
CA GLY A 651 34.94 -9.22 -17.26
C GLY A 651 36.07 -8.93 -16.27
N GLY A 652 36.84 -9.95 -15.85
CA GLY A 652 37.94 -9.74 -14.88
C GLY A 652 38.79 -10.95 -14.52
N VAL A 653 38.45 -12.15 -15.01
CA VAL A 653 39.22 -13.38 -14.78
C VAL A 653 40.31 -13.47 -15.83
N LYS A 654 41.56 -13.34 -15.38
CA LYS A 654 42.75 -13.56 -16.19
C LYS A 654 43.07 -15.04 -16.22
N VAL A 655 43.30 -15.58 -17.40
CA VAL A 655 43.63 -16.99 -17.64
C VAL A 655 44.95 -17.05 -18.39
N ASP A 656 45.90 -17.82 -17.87
CA ASP A 656 47.20 -18.05 -18.47
C ASP A 656 47.65 -19.51 -18.28
N GLN A 657 48.89 -19.84 -18.65
CA GLN A 657 49.43 -21.20 -18.52
C GLN A 657 49.61 -21.65 -17.07
N ALA A 658 49.81 -20.73 -16.13
CA ALA A 658 50.01 -21.06 -14.73
C ALA A 658 48.67 -21.36 -14.02
N GLY A 659 47.59 -20.69 -14.44
CA GLY A 659 46.26 -20.90 -13.89
C GLY A 659 45.31 -19.74 -14.14
N ILE A 660 44.52 -19.41 -13.12
CA ILE A 660 43.57 -18.30 -13.15
C ILE A 660 43.92 -17.25 -12.09
N ALA A 661 43.74 -15.98 -12.43
CA ALA A 661 43.90 -14.87 -11.52
C ALA A 661 42.73 -13.89 -11.63
N CYS A 662 42.19 -13.46 -10.50
CA CYS A 662 41.18 -12.42 -10.43
C CYS A 662 41.62 -11.33 -9.46
N ALA A 663 41.36 -10.06 -9.80
CA ALA A 663 41.66 -8.96 -8.90
C ALA A 663 40.60 -8.78 -7.81
N LYS A 664 39.35 -9.19 -8.08
CA LYS A 664 38.20 -9.05 -7.18
C LYS A 664 37.25 -10.25 -7.35
N PRO A 665 37.25 -11.22 -6.41
CA PRO A 665 38.12 -11.33 -5.24
C PRO A 665 39.59 -11.51 -5.64
N ARG A 666 40.52 -11.06 -4.78
CA ARG A 666 41.96 -11.23 -5.04
C ARG A 666 42.31 -12.70 -4.89
N LEU A 667 42.46 -13.38 -6.02
CA LEU A 667 42.63 -14.82 -6.10
C LEU A 667 43.64 -15.15 -7.21
N ALA A 668 44.52 -16.10 -6.94
CA ALA A 668 45.37 -16.72 -7.94
C ALA A 668 45.42 -18.22 -7.65
N LEU A 669 44.94 -19.04 -8.59
CA LEU A 669 44.85 -20.49 -8.43
C LEU A 669 45.54 -21.18 -9.60
N PRO A 670 46.49 -22.09 -9.33
CA PRO A 670 47.06 -22.91 -10.38
C PRO A 670 46.06 -23.96 -10.84
N TRP A 671 46.21 -24.43 -12.09
CA TRP A 671 45.32 -25.43 -12.69
C TRP A 671 45.14 -26.69 -11.82
N GLY A 672 46.20 -27.16 -11.17
CA GLY A 672 46.16 -28.35 -10.30
C GLY A 672 45.30 -28.21 -9.04
N SER A 673 44.99 -26.97 -8.61
CA SER A 673 44.13 -26.70 -7.46
C SER A 673 42.65 -26.62 -7.82
N LEU A 674 42.31 -26.50 -9.11
CA LEU A 674 40.93 -26.40 -9.57
C LEU A 674 40.28 -27.79 -9.62
N HIS A 675 38.99 -27.85 -9.25
CA HIS A 675 38.22 -29.10 -9.26
C HIS A 675 37.19 -29.11 -10.39
N SER A 676 36.33 -28.11 -10.45
CA SER A 676 35.25 -28.02 -11.43
C SER A 676 34.74 -26.58 -11.54
N SER A 677 34.07 -26.29 -12.65
CA SER A 677 33.26 -25.08 -12.82
C SER A 677 31.85 -25.49 -13.24
N GLN A 678 30.83 -24.99 -12.55
CA GLN A 678 29.43 -25.34 -12.79
C GLN A 678 28.59 -24.08 -12.99
N LEU A 679 27.55 -24.19 -13.81
CA LEU A 679 26.53 -23.14 -13.94
C LEU A 679 25.49 -23.31 -12.83
N ASN A 680 25.35 -22.30 -11.96
CA ASN A 680 24.34 -22.27 -10.91
C ASN A 680 23.67 -20.89 -10.87
N GLY A 681 22.33 -20.85 -11.02
CA GLY A 681 21.56 -19.61 -10.87
C GLY A 681 21.98 -18.44 -11.76
N GLY A 682 22.43 -18.70 -13.00
CA GLY A 682 22.91 -17.66 -13.91
C GLY A 682 24.37 -17.20 -13.66
N MET A 683 25.08 -17.88 -12.78
CA MET A 683 26.49 -17.63 -12.43
C MET A 683 27.34 -18.87 -12.73
N ILE A 684 28.56 -18.67 -13.23
CA ILE A 684 29.59 -19.69 -13.28
C ILE A 684 30.30 -19.72 -11.94
N CYS A 685 30.16 -20.83 -11.21
CA CYS A 685 30.80 -21.10 -9.93
C CYS A 685 32.04 -21.97 -10.16
N VAL A 686 33.21 -21.49 -9.75
CA VAL A 686 34.48 -22.23 -9.81
C VAL A 686 34.83 -22.77 -8.44
N TYR A 687 35.20 -24.05 -8.37
CA TYR A 687 35.49 -24.76 -7.13
C TYR A 687 36.97 -25.16 -7.05
N GLN A 688 37.54 -25.05 -5.85
CA GLN A 688 38.87 -25.55 -5.53
C GLN A 688 38.76 -26.97 -4.97
N ARG A 689 39.76 -27.82 -5.24
CA ARG A 689 39.81 -29.18 -4.70
C ARG A 689 39.74 -29.16 -3.17
N GLY A 690 38.83 -29.95 -2.60
CA GLY A 690 38.62 -30.06 -1.16
C GLY A 690 37.72 -28.98 -0.55
N SER A 691 37.12 -28.09 -1.35
CA SER A 691 36.17 -27.07 -0.86
C SER A 691 34.82 -27.22 -1.54
N GLU A 692 33.76 -27.32 -0.72
CA GLU A 692 32.36 -27.34 -1.17
C GLU A 692 31.83 -25.94 -1.53
N LYS A 693 32.54 -24.88 -1.12
CA LYS A 693 32.17 -23.49 -1.43
C LYS A 693 32.91 -22.99 -2.67
N PRO A 694 32.23 -22.24 -3.56
CA PRO A 694 32.88 -21.67 -4.75
C PRO A 694 33.90 -20.61 -4.34
N VAL A 695 35.09 -20.68 -4.95
CA VAL A 695 36.19 -19.73 -4.74
C VAL A 695 36.08 -18.51 -5.64
N LEU A 696 35.35 -18.63 -6.75
CA LEU A 696 35.09 -17.55 -7.69
C LEU A 696 33.70 -17.75 -8.31
N THR A 697 32.92 -16.68 -8.40
CA THR A 697 31.62 -16.66 -9.06
C THR A 697 31.60 -15.56 -10.12
N VAL A 698 31.18 -15.91 -11.34
CA VAL A 698 31.18 -15.01 -12.50
C VAL A 698 29.78 -14.97 -13.11
N PRO A 699 29.11 -13.80 -13.21
CA PRO A 699 27.79 -13.72 -13.84
C PRO A 699 27.86 -14.03 -15.34
N LEU A 700 26.90 -14.80 -15.87
CA LEU A 700 26.82 -15.10 -17.31
C LEU A 700 26.63 -13.87 -18.21
N SER A 701 26.17 -12.75 -17.64
CA SER A 701 26.06 -11.46 -18.33
C SER A 701 27.42 -10.83 -18.66
N HIS A 702 28.51 -11.30 -18.05
CA HIS A 702 29.85 -10.78 -18.28
C HIS A 702 30.45 -11.33 -19.59
N PRO A 703 31.34 -10.56 -20.25
CA PRO A 703 31.88 -10.94 -21.55
C PRO A 703 32.63 -12.28 -21.47
N ASN A 704 32.24 -13.21 -22.34
CA ASN A 704 32.80 -14.56 -22.47
C ASN A 704 32.72 -15.42 -21.19
N ALA A 705 31.84 -15.08 -20.25
CA ALA A 705 31.65 -15.87 -19.03
C ALA A 705 31.20 -17.31 -19.32
N ALA A 706 30.36 -17.50 -20.34
CA ALA A 706 29.89 -18.83 -20.77
C ALA A 706 31.02 -19.77 -21.23
N LEU A 707 32.15 -19.22 -21.70
CA LEU A 707 33.28 -20.01 -22.19
C LEU A 707 34.15 -20.59 -21.07
N ILE A 708 33.99 -20.13 -19.82
CA ILE A 708 34.86 -20.50 -18.70
C ILE A 708 34.94 -22.02 -18.49
N PRO A 709 33.83 -22.78 -18.46
CA PRO A 709 33.91 -24.23 -18.24
C PRO A 709 34.69 -24.97 -19.32
N ASP A 710 34.40 -24.69 -20.59
CA ASP A 710 35.07 -25.36 -21.71
C ASP A 710 36.53 -24.92 -21.85
N LEU A 711 36.82 -23.65 -21.56
CA LEU A 711 38.19 -23.13 -21.52
C LEU A 711 39.01 -23.83 -20.43
N PHE A 712 38.44 -24.03 -19.24
CA PHE A 712 39.12 -24.72 -18.15
C PHE A 712 39.31 -26.20 -18.48
N ALA A 713 38.32 -26.85 -19.07
CA ALA A 713 38.45 -28.24 -19.53
C ALA A 713 39.56 -28.39 -20.59
N ALA A 714 39.65 -27.48 -21.56
CA ALA A 714 40.64 -27.52 -22.64
C ALA A 714 42.09 -27.18 -22.21
N LEU A 715 42.26 -26.54 -21.04
CA LEU A 715 43.56 -26.17 -20.47
C LEU A 715 44.01 -27.07 -19.31
N THR A 716 43.10 -27.85 -18.74
CA THR A 716 43.40 -28.86 -17.70
C THR A 716 43.50 -30.28 -18.25
N SER A 717 43.07 -30.50 -19.51
CA SER A 717 43.38 -31.69 -20.32
C SER A 717 44.72 -31.53 -21.02
#